data_AF-E2A5C9-F1
#
_entry.id   AF-E2A5C9-F1
#
_cell.length_a   1.000
_cell.length_b   1.000
_cell.length_c   1.000
_cell.angle_alpha   90.00
_cell.angle_beta   90.00
_cell.angle_gamma   90.00
#
_symmetry.space_group_name_H-M   'P 1'
#
loop_
_entity.id
_entity.type
_entity.pdbx_description
1 polymer ?
#
loop_
_entity_poly.entity_id
_entity_poly.type
_entity_poly.pdbx_seq_one_letter_code
_entity_poly.pdbx_strand_id
1 'polypeptide(L)'
;MYHHIILDSQNNITKKLILYRDATIFYNDELDSDIHKLDVIRRIGYELVHQWFDNLISPVHWPDYWLNEGIAILLGTDVINQDFEDLRMWDLFMVQIQQEALRFDNSPRDIMKPLTSEINKLSEIDSLFSFSFHIKAPVILRMLRHFLTDQVFQRGIEIFLSKHKFSSASIDDFWESMQSAHNATNMERIIVREIMNAWTKQKHYPILKVAQIYDYTNFHYVRITVENIENHWHIPVTITTQTTSNFTIHPWKFFYNWKKSNSTWFMDIATDGHIDDWIIANLQQIDMYNVNLDSHDNIAKKLILYRDATIFYNDELDPDMHKLDVTRTIGYELVHKWFDNLISPSWWSDYWLNEGIAILLGTDVINKGSEDLRMWDLFVVQIQQESLRLDNFTEGVMKPLRSEINKPSETDSLFSFSFHIKAPVILRMLRHFLTDQVFQNGIEIFLSKHKFSSASIDDFWESMQSAHNATNMEKIIVREIMNAWTKQKHYPILKVAQIYDYTNFHYVRITVENIENHWHIPVTITTQTTSNFTIHPWKFFYNWKKSNSTWFMDIATDGHIGDWIIANLQQIGYYRVNYELKNWQNIAKYLNSRNYSKIHVLNRAQIIDDAYYFLSSRKLDMSTFLDLAKYLSQETDFVAWYPMIKALENISSIFPISDTEDIDLFKVNNNRHFINKSVFHILYIRLLHIKYIKNKIVKQFRKIYIYEKI
;
A
#
# COMPACT_ATOMS: atom_id res chain seq x y z
N MET A 1 -3.71 16.57 -6.79
CA MET A 1 -4.73 16.90 -7.81
C MET A 1 -4.16 18.05 -8.65
N TYR A 2 -3.93 17.82 -9.94
CA TYR A 2 -3.25 18.73 -10.88
C TYR A 2 -4.26 19.56 -11.65
N HIS A 3 -3.91 20.77 -12.09
CA HIS A 3 -4.68 21.53 -13.08
C HIS A 3 -3.70 22.07 -14.14
N HIS A 4 -3.79 21.55 -15.36
CA HIS A 4 -3.15 22.17 -16.51
C HIS A 4 -4.06 23.28 -17.02
N ILE A 5 -3.65 24.54 -16.84
CA ILE A 5 -4.35 25.68 -17.43
C ILE A 5 -3.65 26.00 -18.75
N ILE A 6 -4.35 25.74 -19.86
CA ILE A 6 -3.94 26.20 -21.18
C ILE A 6 -4.31 27.68 -21.26
N LEU A 7 -3.30 28.55 -21.23
CA LEU A 7 -3.50 29.97 -21.52
C LEU A 7 -3.42 30.14 -23.03
N ASP A 8 -4.57 30.38 -23.66
CA ASP A 8 -4.61 30.77 -25.07
C ASP A 8 -3.87 32.10 -25.22
N SER A 9 -2.86 32.13 -26.08
CA SER A 9 -2.20 33.36 -26.47
C SER A 9 -1.97 33.34 -27.97
N GLN A 10 -2.36 34.45 -28.61
CA GLN A 10 -2.52 34.66 -30.04
C GLN A 10 -1.26 34.49 -30.93
N ASN A 11 -0.21 33.79 -30.49
CA ASN A 11 1.11 33.74 -31.13
C ASN A 11 1.70 32.32 -31.33
N ASN A 12 0.88 31.28 -31.51
CA ASN A 12 1.33 29.91 -31.84
C ASN A 12 2.36 29.28 -30.86
N ILE A 13 2.45 29.78 -29.63
CA ILE A 13 3.18 29.12 -28.54
C ILE A 13 2.18 28.94 -27.40
N THR A 14 1.72 27.70 -27.21
CA THR A 14 0.92 27.29 -26.07
C THR A 14 1.79 27.39 -24.82
N LYS A 15 1.66 28.47 -24.07
CA LYS A 15 2.27 28.59 -22.74
C LYS A 15 1.39 27.85 -21.75
N LYS A 16 1.80 26.65 -21.35
CA LYS A 16 1.12 25.86 -20.32
C LYS A 16 1.61 26.34 -18.95
N LEU A 17 0.70 26.86 -18.13
CA LEU A 17 1.01 27.19 -16.73
C LEU A 17 0.91 25.90 -15.91
N ILE A 18 2.04 25.46 -15.35
CA ILE A 18 2.07 24.30 -14.47
C ILE A 18 1.94 24.81 -13.02
N LEU A 19 0.83 24.45 -12.38
CA LEU A 19 0.56 24.79 -10.98
C LEU A 19 0.90 23.57 -10.12
N TYR A 20 1.94 23.70 -9.31
CA TYR A 20 2.30 22.70 -8.30
C TYR A 20 1.61 23.03 -6.97
N ARG A 21 1.25 22.00 -6.21
CA ARG A 21 1.09 22.19 -4.76
C ARG A 21 2.49 22.26 -4.16
N ASP A 22 2.68 23.11 -3.16
CA ASP A 22 3.97 23.28 -2.50
C ASP A 22 4.54 21.94 -2.01
N ALA A 23 3.68 21.09 -1.43
CA ALA A 23 4.04 19.74 -0.99
C ALA A 23 4.48 18.79 -2.12
N THR A 24 4.44 19.16 -3.40
CA THR A 24 4.79 18.25 -4.52
C THR A 24 6.18 18.53 -5.11
N ILE A 25 6.79 19.67 -4.78
CA ILE A 25 8.11 20.07 -5.30
C ILE A 25 9.06 20.60 -4.23
N PHE A 26 8.57 20.93 -3.02
CA PHE A 26 9.42 21.33 -1.91
C PHE A 26 9.76 20.12 -1.03
N TYR A 27 11.05 20.01 -0.74
CA TYR A 27 11.62 19.00 0.14
C TYR A 27 12.47 19.68 1.21
N ASN A 28 12.37 19.20 2.43
CA ASN A 28 13.11 19.66 3.60
C ASN A 28 13.86 18.49 4.24
N ASP A 29 15.20 18.50 4.13
CA ASP A 29 16.08 17.45 4.67
C ASP A 29 15.91 17.18 6.18
N GLU A 30 15.36 18.12 6.96
CA GLU A 30 15.16 17.96 8.41
C GLU A 30 13.76 17.45 8.81
N LEU A 31 12.78 17.49 7.90
CA LEU A 31 11.36 17.27 8.23
C LEU A 31 10.66 16.28 7.33
N ASP A 32 11.09 16.18 6.08
CA ASP A 32 10.44 15.35 5.10
C ASP A 32 11.16 14.00 5.02
N SER A 33 10.39 12.92 4.94
CA SER A 33 10.94 11.57 4.83
C SER A 33 11.77 11.43 3.55
N ASP A 34 12.70 10.47 3.54
CA ASP A 34 13.44 10.14 2.31
C ASP A 34 12.52 9.66 1.18
N ILE A 35 11.34 9.12 1.52
CA ILE A 35 10.29 8.79 0.54
C ILE A 35 9.77 10.07 -0.13
N HIS A 36 9.53 11.12 0.66
CA HIS A 36 9.11 12.42 0.12
C HIS A 36 10.22 13.07 -0.72
N LYS A 37 11.49 12.93 -0.29
CA LYS A 37 12.66 13.31 -1.09
C LYS A 37 12.62 12.66 -2.46
N LEU A 38 12.42 11.34 -2.49
CA LEU A 38 12.34 10.55 -3.71
C LEU A 38 11.18 11.00 -4.60
N ASP A 39 9.99 11.23 -4.03
CA ASP A 39 8.83 11.67 -4.79
C ASP A 39 9.01 13.06 -5.40
N VAL A 40 9.60 14.00 -4.66
CA VAL A 40 9.95 15.34 -5.15
C VAL A 40 10.98 15.26 -6.27
N ILE A 41 12.05 14.49 -6.07
CA ILE A 41 13.12 14.31 -7.06
C ILE A 41 12.55 13.69 -8.35
N ARG A 42 11.74 12.62 -8.24
CA ARG A 42 11.01 11.98 -9.35
C ARG A 42 10.16 12.97 -10.09
N ARG A 43 9.43 13.81 -9.35
CA ARG A 43 8.56 14.82 -9.95
C ARG A 43 9.37 15.82 -10.76
N ILE A 44 10.51 16.28 -10.24
CA ILE A 44 11.37 17.23 -10.95
C ILE A 44 11.87 16.62 -12.28
N GLY A 45 12.42 15.41 -12.27
CA GLY A 45 12.91 14.77 -13.50
C GLY A 45 11.80 14.53 -14.53
N TYR A 46 10.65 14.04 -14.07
CA TYR A 46 9.47 13.86 -14.92
C TYR A 46 9.03 15.18 -15.59
N GLU A 47 8.90 16.27 -14.82
CA GLU A 47 8.45 17.57 -15.32
C GLU A 47 9.47 18.23 -16.26
N LEU A 48 10.76 18.05 -16.01
CA LEU A 48 11.82 18.55 -16.89
C LEU A 48 11.71 17.96 -18.29
N VAL A 49 11.53 16.64 -18.40
CA VAL A 49 11.38 15.97 -19.69
C VAL A 49 10.02 16.27 -20.34
N HIS A 50 8.96 16.43 -19.54
CA HIS A 50 7.64 16.84 -20.00
C HIS A 50 7.67 18.16 -20.79
N GLN A 51 8.62 19.07 -20.50
CA GLN A 51 8.82 20.28 -21.30
C GLN A 51 9.14 20.00 -22.78
N TRP A 52 9.77 18.87 -23.10
CA TRP A 52 10.11 18.51 -24.47
C TRP A 52 9.05 17.66 -25.17
N PHE A 53 8.30 16.85 -24.42
CA PHE A 53 7.36 15.88 -25.00
C PHE A 53 5.89 16.25 -24.81
N ASP A 54 5.54 17.36 -24.17
CA ASP A 54 4.15 17.86 -24.08
C ASP A 54 4.03 19.35 -24.43
N ASN A 55 5.01 20.16 -24.04
CA ASN A 55 5.04 21.60 -24.36
C ASN A 55 5.69 21.92 -25.71
N LEU A 56 6.73 21.17 -26.11
CA LEU A 56 7.46 21.40 -27.35
C LEU A 56 6.91 20.59 -28.52
N ILE A 57 6.39 19.40 -28.26
CA ILE A 57 5.72 18.53 -29.23
C ILE A 57 4.45 18.01 -28.57
N SER A 58 3.32 18.18 -29.24
CA SER A 58 2.03 17.70 -28.73
C SER A 58 1.54 16.51 -29.55
N PRO A 59 0.78 15.57 -28.99
CA PRO A 59 0.28 14.45 -29.77
C PRO A 59 -0.79 14.92 -30.74
N VAL A 60 -0.84 14.34 -31.95
CA VAL A 60 -1.90 14.63 -32.94
C VAL A 60 -3.27 14.15 -32.45
N HIS A 61 -3.29 13.04 -31.71
CA HIS A 61 -4.52 12.43 -31.19
C HIS A 61 -4.41 12.11 -29.69
N TRP A 62 -5.50 12.32 -28.94
CA TRP A 62 -5.58 11.99 -27.51
C TRP A 62 -5.18 10.54 -27.14
N PRO A 63 -5.51 9.49 -27.93
CA PRO A 63 -5.02 8.14 -27.66
C PRO A 63 -3.50 7.99 -27.67
N ASP A 64 -2.75 8.90 -28.32
CA ASP A 64 -1.29 8.83 -28.40
C ASP A 64 -0.59 9.50 -27.20
N TYR A 65 -1.36 10.07 -26.27
CA TYR A 65 -0.82 10.82 -25.12
C TYR A 65 0.06 9.96 -24.21
N TRP A 66 -0.15 8.64 -24.18
CA TRP A 66 0.68 7.71 -23.42
C TRP A 66 2.16 7.78 -23.77
N LEU A 67 2.49 8.11 -25.03
CA LEU A 67 3.87 8.17 -25.49
C LEU A 67 4.64 9.26 -24.76
N ASN A 68 4.01 10.43 -24.59
CA ASN A 68 4.60 11.57 -23.91
C ASN A 68 4.81 11.27 -22.42
N GLU A 69 3.78 10.69 -21.78
CA GLU A 69 3.85 10.24 -20.38
C GLU A 69 4.95 9.20 -20.16
N GLY A 70 5.02 8.19 -21.03
CA GLY A 70 6.01 7.14 -20.95
C GLY A 70 7.44 7.64 -21.15
N ILE A 71 7.66 8.55 -22.12
CA ILE A 71 8.98 9.15 -22.35
C ILE A 71 9.38 10.03 -21.15
N ALA A 72 8.45 10.83 -20.62
CA ALA A 72 8.71 11.70 -19.47
C ALA A 72 9.15 10.90 -18.23
N ILE A 73 8.51 9.76 -17.97
CA ILE A 73 8.89 8.88 -16.84
C ILE A 73 10.21 8.17 -17.12
N LEU A 74 10.42 7.63 -18.33
CA LEU A 74 11.63 6.91 -18.69
C LEU A 74 12.88 7.82 -18.65
N LEU A 75 12.87 8.89 -19.44
CA LEU A 75 14.01 9.82 -19.51
C LEU A 75 14.10 10.70 -18.25
N GLY A 76 12.98 10.97 -17.57
CA GLY A 76 13.01 11.64 -16.27
C GLY A 76 13.77 10.82 -15.23
N THR A 77 13.63 9.50 -15.28
CA THR A 77 14.42 8.57 -14.45
C THR A 77 15.91 8.64 -14.82
N ASP A 78 16.27 8.73 -16.10
CA ASP A 78 17.68 8.93 -16.53
C ASP A 78 18.27 10.23 -15.97
N VAL A 79 17.55 11.36 -16.13
CA VAL A 79 18.00 12.68 -15.68
C VAL A 79 18.29 12.66 -14.19
N ILE A 80 17.40 12.08 -13.40
CA ILE A 80 17.60 11.99 -11.95
C ILE A 80 18.74 11.04 -11.62
N ASN A 81 18.81 9.88 -12.26
CA ASN A 81 19.82 8.89 -11.93
C ASN A 81 21.25 9.37 -12.21
N GLN A 82 21.43 10.33 -13.12
CA GLN A 82 22.72 10.99 -13.36
C GLN A 82 23.12 11.94 -12.22
N ASP A 83 22.15 12.66 -11.65
CA ASP A 83 22.40 13.66 -10.60
C ASP A 83 22.33 13.07 -9.18
N PHE A 84 21.68 11.92 -9.01
CA PHE A 84 21.42 11.23 -7.74
C PHE A 84 21.68 9.71 -7.85
N GLU A 85 22.91 9.34 -8.22
CA GLU A 85 23.33 7.93 -8.40
C GLU A 85 23.12 7.07 -7.13
N ASP A 86 23.25 7.68 -5.95
CA ASP A 86 23.07 7.05 -4.63
C ASP A 86 21.65 6.56 -4.38
N LEU A 87 20.64 7.19 -5.02
CA LEU A 87 19.23 6.83 -4.85
C LEU A 87 18.80 5.61 -5.67
N ARG A 88 19.68 5.04 -6.50
CA ARG A 88 19.43 3.82 -7.28
C ARG A 88 18.09 3.86 -8.03
N MET A 89 17.84 4.97 -8.73
CA MET A 89 16.52 5.28 -9.32
C MET A 89 16.06 4.25 -10.35
N TRP A 90 16.98 3.68 -11.12
CA TRP A 90 16.66 2.59 -12.03
C TRP A 90 16.21 1.31 -11.31
N ASP A 91 16.75 1.01 -10.13
CA ASP A 91 16.28 -0.12 -9.32
C ASP A 91 14.88 0.13 -8.77
N LEU A 92 14.59 1.36 -8.37
CA LEU A 92 13.24 1.74 -7.96
C LEU A 92 12.25 1.71 -9.13
N PHE A 93 12.66 2.10 -10.34
CA PHE A 93 11.85 1.98 -11.55
C PHE A 93 11.46 0.51 -11.80
N MET A 94 12.40 -0.42 -11.64
CA MET A 94 12.12 -1.85 -11.79
C MET A 94 11.02 -2.32 -10.85
N VAL A 95 11.10 -1.91 -9.58
CA VAL A 95 10.22 -2.41 -8.53
C VAL A 95 8.86 -1.72 -8.53
N GLN A 96 8.82 -0.41 -8.76
CA GLN A 96 7.59 0.38 -8.58
C GLN A 96 6.81 0.60 -9.87
N ILE A 97 7.48 0.47 -11.03
CA ILE A 97 6.87 0.72 -12.34
C ILE A 97 6.83 -0.57 -13.15
N GLN A 98 7.96 -1.26 -13.32
CA GLN A 98 7.98 -2.47 -14.16
C GLN A 98 7.22 -3.65 -13.54
N GLN A 99 7.39 -3.94 -12.25
CA GLN A 99 6.65 -5.03 -11.59
C GLN A 99 5.15 -4.73 -11.52
N GLU A 100 4.77 -3.51 -11.14
CA GLU A 100 3.35 -3.11 -11.14
C GLU A 100 2.76 -3.20 -12.55
N ALA A 101 3.51 -2.84 -13.60
CA ALA A 101 3.03 -3.01 -14.98
C ALA A 101 2.64 -4.46 -15.29
N LEU A 102 3.47 -5.43 -14.91
CA LEU A 102 3.17 -6.85 -15.13
C LEU A 102 1.97 -7.29 -14.28
N ARG A 103 1.95 -6.91 -13.01
CA ARG A 103 0.88 -7.26 -12.08
C ARG A 103 -0.48 -6.81 -12.60
N PHE A 104 -0.56 -5.58 -13.08
CA PHE A 104 -1.82 -5.00 -13.55
C PHE A 104 -2.20 -5.42 -14.98
N ASP A 105 -1.23 -5.70 -15.84
CA ASP A 105 -1.47 -6.11 -17.24
C ASP A 105 -1.85 -7.58 -17.36
N ASN A 106 -1.54 -8.41 -16.36
CA ASN A 106 -2.04 -9.77 -16.22
C ASN A 106 -3.34 -9.86 -15.39
N SER A 107 -3.93 -8.71 -15.01
CA SER A 107 -5.13 -8.70 -14.18
C SER A 107 -6.37 -9.14 -14.97
N PRO A 108 -7.14 -10.15 -14.52
CA PRO A 108 -8.37 -10.63 -15.15
C PRO A 108 -9.50 -9.59 -15.21
N ARG A 109 -9.31 -8.41 -14.61
CA ARG A 109 -10.24 -7.28 -14.66
C ARG A 109 -10.01 -6.35 -15.84
N ASP A 110 -9.02 -6.64 -16.70
CA ASP A 110 -8.64 -5.78 -17.83
C ASP A 110 -8.39 -4.32 -17.39
N ILE A 111 -7.81 -4.13 -16.19
CA ILE A 111 -7.53 -2.80 -15.62
C ILE A 111 -6.55 -2.06 -16.53
N MET A 112 -5.54 -2.78 -17.01
CA MET A 112 -4.59 -2.27 -17.99
C MET A 112 -5.18 -2.39 -19.39
N LYS A 113 -5.59 -1.26 -19.97
CA LYS A 113 -5.96 -1.21 -21.39
C LYS A 113 -4.71 -1.25 -22.27
N PRO A 114 -4.82 -1.70 -23.54
CA PRO A 114 -3.77 -1.46 -24.53
C PRO A 114 -3.42 0.03 -24.56
N LEU A 115 -2.14 0.35 -24.77
CA LEU A 115 -1.68 1.73 -24.81
C LEU A 115 -2.33 2.51 -25.95
N THR A 116 -2.59 1.82 -27.06
CA THR A 116 -3.34 2.37 -28.19
C THR A 116 -4.72 1.72 -28.25
N SER A 117 -5.77 2.49 -27.94
CA SER A 117 -7.17 2.10 -28.12
C SER A 117 -7.97 3.22 -28.78
N GLU A 118 -8.89 2.88 -29.69
CA GLU A 118 -9.80 3.86 -30.28
C GLU A 118 -10.74 4.44 -29.23
N ILE A 119 -10.86 5.77 -29.22
CA ILE A 119 -11.76 6.50 -28.31
C ILE A 119 -12.97 6.93 -29.11
N ASN A 120 -14.14 6.45 -28.69
CA ASN A 120 -15.39 6.75 -29.40
C ASN A 120 -16.25 7.79 -28.66
N LYS A 121 -15.92 8.15 -27.41
CA LYS A 121 -16.65 9.13 -26.59
C LYS A 121 -15.74 10.05 -25.77
N LEU A 122 -16.09 11.33 -25.65
CA LEU A 122 -15.34 12.31 -24.84
C LEU A 122 -15.21 11.92 -23.36
N SER A 123 -16.21 11.21 -22.79
CA SER A 123 -16.18 10.72 -21.41
C SER A 123 -15.14 9.63 -21.15
N GLU A 124 -14.56 9.05 -22.20
CA GLU A 124 -13.49 8.05 -22.09
C GLU A 124 -12.10 8.72 -22.02
N ILE A 125 -12.00 10.03 -22.29
CA ILE A 125 -10.74 10.80 -22.22
C ILE A 125 -10.22 10.88 -20.78
N ASP A 126 -11.10 11.04 -19.79
CA ASP A 126 -10.71 11.01 -18.37
C ASP A 126 -10.14 9.63 -17.96
N SER A 127 -10.49 8.57 -18.71
CA SER A 127 -9.93 7.22 -18.54
C SER A 127 -8.62 6.99 -19.33
N LEU A 128 -8.12 7.98 -20.09
CA LEU A 128 -6.82 7.91 -20.77
C LEU A 128 -5.68 8.27 -19.83
N PHE A 129 -5.86 9.25 -18.95
CA PHE A 129 -4.94 9.57 -17.85
C PHE A 129 -4.96 8.49 -16.75
N SER A 130 -5.20 7.25 -17.17
CA SER A 130 -5.26 6.08 -16.33
C SER A 130 -3.87 5.65 -15.89
N PHE A 131 -3.91 4.79 -14.86
CA PHE A 131 -2.81 4.02 -14.35
C PHE A 131 -1.90 3.40 -15.44
N SER A 132 -2.42 3.01 -16.62
CA SER A 132 -1.62 2.34 -17.66
C SER A 132 -0.59 3.23 -18.34
N PHE A 133 -0.86 4.54 -18.50
CA PHE A 133 0.07 5.46 -19.17
C PHE A 133 1.28 5.77 -18.29
N HIS A 134 1.11 5.76 -16.97
CA HIS A 134 2.22 6.02 -16.06
C HIS A 134 3.06 4.78 -15.74
N ILE A 135 2.57 3.58 -16.11
CA ILE A 135 3.16 2.31 -15.67
C ILE A 135 3.52 1.38 -16.83
N LYS A 136 2.59 1.08 -17.75
CA LYS A 136 2.89 0.20 -18.90
C LYS A 136 3.74 0.91 -19.97
N ALA A 137 3.42 2.16 -20.30
CA ALA A 137 4.14 2.92 -21.32
C ALA A 137 5.66 3.03 -21.10
N PRO A 138 6.15 3.50 -19.93
CA PRO A 138 7.59 3.63 -19.72
C PRO A 138 8.32 2.27 -19.77
N VAL A 139 7.66 1.18 -19.37
CA VAL A 139 8.23 -0.18 -19.40
C VAL A 139 8.39 -0.68 -20.85
N ILE A 140 7.38 -0.45 -21.70
CA ILE A 140 7.46 -0.80 -23.13
C ILE A 140 8.54 0.03 -23.83
N LEU A 141 8.68 1.32 -23.50
CA LEU A 141 9.74 2.17 -24.04
C LEU A 141 11.13 1.76 -23.54
N ARG A 142 11.26 1.33 -22.27
CA ARG A 142 12.49 0.75 -21.73
C ARG A 142 12.90 -0.51 -22.47
N MET A 143 11.93 -1.39 -22.74
CA MET A 143 12.15 -2.59 -23.55
C MET A 143 12.62 -2.22 -24.96
N LEU A 144 11.99 -1.23 -25.60
CA LEU A 144 12.43 -0.71 -26.90
C LEU A 144 13.85 -0.15 -26.86
N ARG A 145 14.20 0.62 -25.82
CA ARG A 145 15.55 1.16 -25.62
C ARG A 145 16.60 0.05 -25.54
N HIS A 146 16.37 -0.98 -24.71
CA HIS A 146 17.28 -2.12 -24.64
C HIS A 146 17.32 -2.92 -25.93
N PHE A 147 16.19 -3.03 -26.63
CA PHE A 147 16.08 -3.69 -27.91
C PHE A 147 16.88 -3.00 -29.01
N LEU A 148 16.79 -1.67 -29.12
CA LEU A 148 17.53 -0.88 -30.12
C LEU A 148 18.97 -0.56 -29.71
N THR A 149 19.32 -0.72 -28.43
CA THR A 149 20.46 -0.11 -27.73
C THR A 149 20.25 1.37 -27.39
N ASP A 150 20.88 1.80 -26.30
CA ASP A 150 20.80 3.18 -25.78
C ASP A 150 21.19 4.23 -26.82
N GLN A 151 22.25 3.98 -27.60
CA GLN A 151 22.74 4.91 -28.61
C GLN A 151 21.73 5.12 -29.75
N VAL A 152 21.13 4.03 -30.25
CA VAL A 152 20.15 4.10 -31.34
C VAL A 152 18.85 4.73 -30.84
N PHE A 153 18.41 4.36 -29.64
CA PHE A 153 17.21 4.94 -29.03
C PHE A 153 17.38 6.46 -28.84
N GLN A 154 18.50 6.90 -28.26
CA GLN A 154 18.81 8.32 -28.11
C GLN A 154 18.83 9.04 -29.45
N ARG A 155 19.48 8.45 -30.47
CA ARG A 155 19.49 9.04 -31.82
C ARG A 155 18.09 9.14 -32.42
N GLY A 156 17.22 8.16 -32.16
CA GLY A 156 15.82 8.18 -32.57
C GLY A 156 15.05 9.33 -31.91
N ILE A 157 15.27 9.56 -30.61
CA ILE A 157 14.72 10.71 -29.88
C ILE A 157 15.18 12.04 -30.49
N GLU A 158 16.46 12.19 -30.81
CA GLU A 158 17.00 13.41 -31.44
C GLU A 158 16.35 13.68 -32.81
N ILE A 159 16.21 12.63 -33.63
CA ILE A 159 15.56 12.72 -34.94
C ILE A 159 14.10 13.17 -34.76
N PHE A 160 13.37 12.55 -33.84
CA PHE A 160 11.98 12.88 -33.56
C PHE A 160 11.82 14.34 -33.10
N LEU A 161 12.62 14.76 -32.12
CA LEU A 161 12.60 16.13 -31.60
C LEU A 161 12.94 17.16 -32.68
N SER A 162 13.97 16.89 -33.50
CA SER A 162 14.41 17.82 -34.55
C SER A 162 13.38 18.01 -35.66
N LYS A 163 12.62 16.95 -36.00
CA LYS A 163 11.61 16.97 -37.07
C LYS A 163 10.30 17.62 -36.63
N HIS A 164 9.89 17.43 -35.38
CA HIS A 164 8.53 17.78 -34.94
C HIS A 164 8.49 18.89 -33.87
N LYS A 165 9.62 19.54 -33.58
CA LYS A 165 9.70 20.68 -32.67
C LYS A 165 8.66 21.75 -33.02
N PHE A 166 7.89 22.20 -32.03
CA PHE A 166 6.81 23.19 -32.17
C PHE A 166 5.65 22.75 -33.07
N SER A 167 5.49 21.46 -33.31
CA SER A 167 4.36 20.89 -34.06
C SER A 167 3.72 19.72 -33.33
N SER A 168 2.64 19.19 -33.89
CA SER A 168 2.07 17.93 -33.42
C SER A 168 2.71 16.73 -34.10
N ALA A 169 2.88 15.62 -33.38
CA ALA A 169 3.40 14.36 -33.91
C ALA A 169 2.52 13.17 -33.51
N SER A 170 2.45 12.18 -34.40
CA SER A 170 1.76 10.91 -34.17
C SER A 170 2.71 9.86 -33.62
N ILE A 171 2.15 8.77 -33.12
CA ILE A 171 2.93 7.58 -32.74
C ILE A 171 3.72 6.99 -33.92
N ASP A 172 3.19 7.11 -35.14
CA ASP A 172 3.85 6.59 -36.35
C ASP A 172 5.08 7.41 -36.74
N ASP A 173 5.06 8.73 -36.49
CA ASP A 173 6.22 9.61 -36.65
C ASP A 173 7.35 9.24 -35.68
N PHE A 174 6.98 8.82 -34.47
CA PHE A 174 7.94 8.33 -33.46
C PHE A 174 8.59 7.02 -33.90
N TRP A 175 7.78 6.05 -34.39
CA TRP A 175 8.31 4.79 -34.93
C TRP A 175 9.21 5.00 -36.14
N GLU A 176 8.89 5.95 -37.03
CA GLU A 176 9.74 6.28 -38.18
C GLU A 176 11.07 6.91 -37.78
N SER A 177 11.08 7.71 -36.71
CA SER A 177 12.31 8.29 -36.16
C SER A 177 13.21 7.22 -35.56
N MET A 178 12.63 6.28 -34.80
CA MET A 178 13.35 5.11 -34.27
C MET A 178 13.86 4.19 -35.38
N GLN A 179 13.04 3.91 -36.40
CA GLN A 179 13.44 3.12 -37.57
C GLN A 179 14.57 3.79 -38.35
N SER A 180 14.53 5.12 -38.50
CA SER A 180 15.58 5.90 -39.18
C SER A 180 16.91 5.80 -38.44
N ALA A 181 16.88 5.89 -37.10
CA ALA A 181 18.08 5.71 -36.27
C ALA A 181 18.63 4.29 -36.39
N HIS A 182 17.77 3.27 -36.37
CA HIS A 182 18.18 1.87 -36.53
C HIS A 182 18.80 1.59 -37.89
N ASN A 183 18.19 2.07 -38.97
CA ASN A 183 18.66 1.88 -40.35
C ASN A 183 20.04 2.51 -40.61
N ALA A 184 20.46 3.47 -39.77
CA ALA A 184 21.78 4.08 -39.85
C ALA A 184 22.89 3.18 -39.25
N THR A 185 22.54 2.04 -38.66
CA THR A 185 23.46 1.08 -38.08
C THR A 185 23.71 -0.12 -39.01
N ASN A 186 24.77 -0.88 -38.75
CA ASN A 186 25.04 -2.17 -39.43
C ASN A 186 24.34 -3.35 -38.74
N MET A 187 23.33 -3.10 -37.90
CA MET A 187 22.57 -4.15 -37.21
C MET A 187 21.61 -4.87 -38.18
N GLU A 188 21.08 -6.01 -37.74
CA GLU A 188 20.12 -6.78 -38.51
C GLU A 188 18.86 -5.97 -38.85
N ARG A 189 18.27 -6.24 -40.01
CA ARG A 189 17.10 -5.51 -40.50
C ARG A 189 15.86 -5.91 -39.68
N ILE A 190 15.29 -4.92 -38.99
CA ILE A 190 14.03 -5.05 -38.23
C ILE A 190 13.01 -4.00 -38.70
N ILE A 191 11.75 -4.23 -38.34
CA ILE A 191 10.65 -3.28 -38.54
C ILE A 191 10.13 -2.87 -37.16
N VAL A 192 10.60 -1.72 -36.66
CA VAL A 192 10.29 -1.22 -35.31
C VAL A 192 8.78 -1.10 -35.10
N ARG A 193 8.05 -0.61 -36.11
CA ARG A 193 6.59 -0.44 -36.06
C ARG A 193 5.86 -1.76 -35.84
N GLU A 194 6.26 -2.85 -36.49
CA GLU A 194 5.61 -4.16 -36.34
C GLU A 194 5.84 -4.73 -34.94
N ILE A 195 7.08 -4.65 -34.46
CA ILE A 195 7.46 -5.08 -33.12
C ILE A 195 6.66 -4.32 -32.07
N MET A 196 6.68 -2.98 -32.12
CA MET A 196 6.05 -2.15 -31.10
C MET A 196 4.53 -2.20 -31.15
N ASN A 197 3.93 -2.35 -32.34
CA ASN A 197 2.48 -2.54 -32.45
C ASN A 197 2.00 -3.80 -31.73
N ALA A 198 2.81 -4.88 -31.71
CA ALA A 198 2.45 -6.06 -30.94
C ALA A 198 2.34 -5.77 -29.43
N TRP A 199 3.19 -4.88 -28.92
CA TRP A 199 3.22 -4.53 -27.50
C TRP A 199 2.28 -3.40 -27.09
N THR A 200 1.95 -2.48 -28.00
CA THR A 200 1.11 -1.31 -27.68
C THR A 200 -0.37 -1.53 -27.97
N LYS A 201 -0.71 -2.35 -28.99
CA LYS A 201 -2.10 -2.59 -29.43
C LYS A 201 -2.76 -3.80 -28.77
N GLN A 202 -1.97 -4.70 -28.19
CA GLN A 202 -2.50 -5.93 -27.57
C GLN A 202 -2.66 -5.78 -26.06
N LYS A 203 -3.59 -6.54 -25.50
CA LYS A 203 -3.75 -6.73 -24.05
C LYS A 203 -2.81 -7.81 -23.55
N HIS A 204 -2.45 -7.74 -22.27
CA HIS A 204 -1.56 -8.68 -21.60
C HIS A 204 -0.14 -8.68 -22.18
N TYR A 205 0.67 -9.64 -21.75
CA TYR A 205 2.03 -9.91 -22.22
C TYR A 205 2.26 -11.42 -22.31
N PRO A 206 3.21 -11.88 -23.13
CA PRO A 206 3.48 -13.31 -23.30
C PRO A 206 4.26 -13.88 -22.11
N ILE A 207 3.83 -15.03 -21.61
CA ILE A 207 4.51 -15.76 -20.51
C ILE A 207 5.43 -16.82 -21.10
N LEU A 208 6.72 -16.71 -20.79
CA LEU A 208 7.76 -17.63 -21.27
C LEU A 208 7.95 -18.78 -20.27
N LYS A 209 7.94 -20.03 -20.76
CA LYS A 209 8.48 -21.17 -20.03
C LYS A 209 9.87 -21.50 -20.55
N VAL A 210 10.80 -21.73 -19.65
CA VAL A 210 12.20 -22.04 -19.99
C VAL A 210 12.51 -23.45 -19.50
N ALA A 211 12.99 -24.29 -20.40
CA ALA A 211 13.35 -25.67 -20.11
C ALA A 211 14.71 -26.01 -20.72
N GLN A 212 15.52 -26.79 -20.01
CA GLN A 212 16.73 -27.39 -20.56
C GLN A 212 16.37 -28.65 -21.33
N ILE A 213 16.94 -28.80 -22.53
CA ILE A 213 16.75 -29.96 -23.40
C ILE A 213 18.11 -30.55 -23.76
N TYR A 214 18.16 -31.88 -23.68
CA TYR A 214 19.32 -32.70 -23.97
C TYR A 214 19.05 -33.55 -25.21
N ASP A 215 19.94 -33.47 -26.20
CA ASP A 215 19.92 -34.38 -27.35
C ASP A 215 20.98 -35.49 -27.17
N TYR A 216 20.76 -36.66 -27.78
CA TYR A 216 21.62 -37.86 -27.76
C TYR A 216 23.04 -37.61 -28.30
N THR A 217 23.30 -36.41 -28.83
CA THR A 217 24.54 -35.95 -29.45
C THR A 217 25.38 -35.04 -28.54
N ASN A 218 25.05 -34.93 -27.22
CA ASN A 218 25.70 -34.05 -26.23
C ASN A 218 25.54 -32.54 -26.48
N PHE A 219 24.54 -32.12 -27.26
CA PHE A 219 24.23 -30.69 -27.38
C PHE A 219 23.24 -30.27 -26.29
N HIS A 220 23.60 -29.21 -25.57
CA HIS A 220 22.78 -28.56 -24.55
C HIS A 220 22.00 -27.41 -25.20
N TYR A 221 20.67 -27.48 -25.15
CA TYR A 221 19.81 -26.40 -25.64
C TYR A 221 18.86 -25.91 -24.54
N VAL A 222 18.66 -24.60 -24.49
CA VAL A 222 17.57 -23.97 -23.74
C VAL A 222 16.39 -23.84 -24.68
N ARG A 223 15.30 -24.53 -24.38
CA ARG A 223 14.02 -24.32 -25.05
C ARG A 223 13.21 -23.29 -24.29
N ILE A 224 12.85 -22.23 -24.99
CA ILE A 224 11.88 -21.24 -24.53
C ILE A 224 10.57 -21.57 -25.24
N THR A 225 9.51 -21.85 -24.49
CA THR A 225 8.17 -22.06 -25.04
C THR A 225 7.24 -20.93 -24.62
N VAL A 226 6.30 -20.60 -25.51
CA VAL A 226 5.16 -19.73 -25.24
C VAL A 226 3.91 -20.51 -25.58
N GLU A 227 3.12 -20.79 -24.54
CA GLU A 227 1.88 -21.57 -24.66
C GLU A 227 0.68 -20.64 -24.82
N ASN A 228 -0.35 -21.12 -25.53
CA ASN A 228 -1.68 -20.52 -25.56
C ASN A 228 -1.74 -19.03 -25.94
N ILE A 229 -1.05 -18.64 -27.01
CA ILE A 229 -1.25 -17.31 -27.58
C ILE A 229 -2.13 -17.35 -28.82
N GLU A 230 -3.21 -16.59 -28.80
CA GLU A 230 -4.04 -16.29 -29.99
C GLU A 230 -3.33 -15.34 -30.97
N ASN A 231 -2.41 -14.50 -30.47
CA ASN A 231 -1.74 -13.44 -31.22
C ASN A 231 -0.22 -13.66 -31.36
N HIS A 232 0.38 -13.08 -32.42
CA HIS A 232 1.82 -13.10 -32.62
C HIS A 232 2.52 -12.02 -31.77
N TRP A 233 3.56 -12.39 -31.02
CA TRP A 233 4.37 -11.47 -30.22
C TRP A 233 5.83 -11.47 -30.68
N HIS A 234 6.41 -10.28 -30.70
CA HIS A 234 7.82 -10.06 -30.95
C HIS A 234 8.56 -9.95 -29.61
N ILE A 235 9.01 -11.09 -29.06
CA ILE A 235 9.48 -11.18 -27.68
C ILE A 235 11.01 -11.07 -27.60
N PRO A 236 11.57 -10.00 -27.01
CA PRO A 236 12.99 -9.96 -26.68
C PRO A 236 13.28 -10.87 -25.49
N VAL A 237 14.30 -11.72 -25.59
CA VAL A 237 14.73 -12.61 -24.50
C VAL A 237 16.23 -12.55 -24.29
N THR A 238 16.64 -12.45 -23.02
CA THR A 238 18.02 -12.55 -22.55
C THR A 238 18.17 -13.79 -21.69
N ILE A 239 19.30 -14.48 -21.81
CA ILE A 239 19.60 -15.68 -21.01
C ILE A 239 21.00 -15.58 -20.41
N THR A 240 21.20 -16.21 -19.26
CA THR A 240 22.50 -16.43 -18.63
C THR A 240 22.55 -17.86 -18.09
N THR A 241 23.73 -18.46 -18.15
CA THR A 241 24.03 -19.81 -17.64
C THR A 241 25.08 -19.72 -16.54
N GLN A 242 25.22 -20.76 -15.73
CA GLN A 242 26.27 -20.84 -14.70
C GLN A 242 27.70 -20.60 -15.20
N THR A 243 27.98 -21.00 -16.45
CA THR A 243 29.29 -20.79 -17.12
C THR A 243 29.48 -19.37 -17.65
N THR A 244 28.41 -18.64 -17.90
CA THR A 244 28.42 -17.29 -18.48
C THR A 244 27.90 -16.27 -17.47
N SER A 245 28.81 -15.77 -16.62
CA SER A 245 28.50 -14.76 -15.60
C SER A 245 28.07 -13.40 -16.15
N ASN A 246 28.24 -13.16 -17.46
CA ASN A 246 27.71 -11.99 -18.15
C ASN A 246 26.41 -12.37 -18.85
N PHE A 247 25.38 -11.55 -18.68
CA PHE A 247 24.17 -11.60 -19.50
C PHE A 247 24.56 -11.44 -20.97
N THR A 248 24.78 -12.54 -21.67
CA THR A 248 24.98 -12.52 -23.10
C THR A 248 23.62 -12.19 -23.71
N ILE A 249 23.46 -10.91 -24.07
CA ILE A 249 22.52 -10.53 -25.12
C ILE A 249 23.03 -11.26 -26.37
N HIS A 250 22.53 -12.46 -26.61
CA HIS A 250 22.84 -13.15 -27.85
C HIS A 250 22.37 -12.25 -29.00
N PRO A 251 23.26 -11.87 -29.92
CA PRO A 251 22.89 -11.04 -31.05
C PRO A 251 21.71 -11.67 -31.80
N TRP A 252 20.76 -10.81 -32.16
CA TRP A 252 19.35 -11.02 -32.49
C TRP A 252 18.99 -12.10 -33.54
N LYS A 253 19.31 -13.37 -33.31
CA LYS A 253 18.83 -14.50 -34.14
C LYS A 253 17.37 -14.91 -33.88
N PHE A 254 16.61 -14.13 -33.12
CA PHE A 254 15.44 -14.64 -32.39
C PHE A 254 14.08 -14.39 -33.04
N PHE A 255 13.96 -13.44 -33.97
CA PHE A 255 12.67 -13.19 -34.65
C PHE A 255 12.28 -14.31 -35.63
N TYR A 256 13.26 -14.99 -36.22
CA TYR A 256 13.03 -15.94 -37.31
C TYR A 256 13.11 -17.41 -36.89
N ASN A 257 13.51 -17.70 -35.64
CA ASN A 257 13.73 -19.07 -35.16
C ASN A 257 12.62 -19.63 -34.28
N TRP A 258 11.55 -18.88 -34.04
CA TRP A 258 10.36 -19.41 -33.40
C TRP A 258 9.72 -20.48 -34.29
N LYS A 259 9.78 -21.72 -33.84
CA LYS A 259 9.13 -22.86 -34.46
C LYS A 259 7.76 -23.03 -33.83
N LYS A 260 6.77 -23.40 -34.64
CA LYS A 260 5.44 -23.76 -34.16
C LYS A 260 5.29 -25.27 -34.18
N SER A 261 4.96 -25.85 -33.03
CA SER A 261 4.49 -27.24 -32.94
C SER A 261 3.14 -27.23 -32.24
N ASN A 262 2.10 -27.73 -32.93
CA ASN A 262 0.71 -27.62 -32.48
C ASN A 262 0.30 -26.15 -32.16
N SER A 263 -0.15 -25.89 -30.93
CA SER A 263 -0.54 -24.57 -30.40
C SER A 263 0.58 -23.84 -29.63
N THR A 264 1.81 -24.37 -29.65
CA THR A 264 2.93 -23.83 -28.87
C THR A 264 4.02 -23.30 -29.78
N TRP A 265 4.43 -22.05 -29.54
CA TRP A 265 5.62 -21.48 -30.17
C TRP A 265 6.83 -21.79 -29.29
N PHE A 266 7.93 -22.24 -29.88
CA PHE A 266 9.15 -22.51 -29.14
C PHE A 266 10.39 -22.10 -29.91
N MET A 267 11.47 -21.86 -29.16
CA MET A 267 12.76 -21.49 -29.69
C MET A 267 13.85 -22.23 -28.92
N ASP A 268 14.78 -22.84 -29.64
CA ASP A 268 15.91 -23.58 -29.07
C ASP A 268 17.18 -22.72 -29.18
N ILE A 269 17.80 -22.42 -28.04
CA ILE A 269 19.05 -21.65 -27.96
C ILE A 269 20.17 -22.61 -27.54
N ALA A 270 21.21 -22.76 -28.36
CA ALA A 270 22.37 -23.56 -28.00
C ALA A 270 23.16 -22.87 -26.88
N THR A 271 23.50 -23.62 -25.84
CA THR A 271 24.30 -23.15 -24.71
C THR A 271 25.52 -24.04 -24.48
N ASP A 272 26.56 -23.48 -23.86
CA ASP A 272 27.80 -24.18 -23.51
C ASP A 272 27.76 -24.82 -22.10
N GLY A 273 26.67 -24.65 -21.36
CA GLY A 273 26.50 -25.12 -19.99
C GLY A 273 26.32 -26.65 -19.85
N HIS A 274 26.74 -27.18 -18.71
CA HIS A 274 26.59 -28.57 -18.29
C HIS A 274 25.20 -28.88 -17.71
N ILE A 275 24.90 -30.17 -17.49
CA ILE A 275 23.58 -30.64 -17.00
C ILE A 275 23.20 -30.12 -15.61
N ASP A 276 24.21 -29.78 -14.80
CA ASP A 276 24.03 -29.27 -13.43
C ASP A 276 24.00 -27.73 -13.38
N ASP A 277 24.13 -27.05 -14.52
CA ASP A 277 24.21 -25.60 -14.56
C ASP A 277 22.84 -24.96 -14.43
N TRP A 278 22.75 -23.93 -13.58
CA TRP A 278 21.55 -23.10 -13.53
C TRP A 278 21.43 -22.26 -14.82
N ILE A 279 20.19 -21.99 -15.21
CA ILE A 279 19.86 -21.13 -16.34
C ILE A 279 18.78 -20.17 -15.90
N ILE A 280 19.00 -18.90 -16.21
CA ILE A 280 18.03 -17.87 -15.89
C ILE A 280 17.79 -17.01 -17.13
N ALA A 281 16.53 -16.83 -17.47
CA ALA A 281 16.10 -15.93 -18.52
C ALA A 281 15.52 -14.64 -17.91
N ASN A 282 15.83 -13.48 -18.51
CA ASN A 282 15.24 -12.18 -18.17
C ASN A 282 15.25 -11.84 -16.66
N LEU A 283 16.42 -11.91 -16.02
CA LEU A 283 16.66 -11.74 -14.58
C LEU A 283 16.45 -10.32 -14.01
N GLN A 284 15.61 -9.50 -14.66
CA GLN A 284 15.15 -8.22 -14.11
C GLN A 284 13.68 -8.27 -13.67
N GLN A 285 13.07 -9.45 -13.68
CA GLN A 285 11.72 -9.71 -13.15
C GLN A 285 11.82 -10.86 -12.16
N ILE A 286 12.08 -10.55 -10.90
CA ILE A 286 11.77 -11.48 -9.81
C ILE A 286 10.82 -10.74 -8.88
N ASP A 287 9.54 -11.00 -9.09
CA ASP A 287 8.55 -10.89 -8.03
C ASP A 287 8.79 -12.01 -7.01
N MET A 288 8.27 -11.76 -5.81
CA MET A 288 8.13 -12.72 -4.72
C MET A 288 7.33 -13.95 -5.21
N TYR A 289 8.03 -14.95 -5.77
CA TYR A 289 7.43 -16.22 -6.14
C TYR A 289 7.58 -17.21 -5.00
N ASN A 290 6.44 -17.71 -4.54
CA ASN A 290 6.39 -19.00 -3.87
C ASN A 290 6.56 -20.10 -4.92
N VAL A 291 7.80 -20.53 -5.12
CA VAL A 291 8.07 -21.71 -5.93
C VAL A 291 7.87 -22.94 -5.04
N ASN A 292 6.79 -23.69 -5.29
CA ASN A 292 6.70 -25.07 -4.82
C ASN A 292 7.71 -25.89 -5.63
N LEU A 293 8.78 -26.33 -4.98
CA LEU A 293 9.65 -27.36 -5.54
C LEU A 293 8.96 -28.70 -5.33
N ASP A 294 8.50 -29.31 -6.43
CA ASP A 294 8.07 -30.72 -6.41
C ASP A 294 9.29 -31.57 -6.03
N SER A 295 9.36 -31.98 -4.77
CA SER A 295 10.20 -33.11 -4.37
C SER A 295 9.32 -34.35 -4.30
N HIS A 296 9.81 -35.46 -4.85
CA HIS A 296 9.19 -36.78 -4.74
C HIS A 296 9.08 -37.32 -3.30
N ASP A 297 9.59 -36.58 -2.32
CA ASP A 297 9.33 -36.79 -0.90
C ASP A 297 8.27 -35.78 -0.44
N ASN A 298 7.22 -36.24 0.25
CA ASN A 298 5.99 -35.54 0.69
C ASN A 298 6.16 -34.26 1.56
N ILE A 299 7.14 -33.40 1.28
CA ILE A 299 7.37 -32.11 1.92
C ILE A 299 7.66 -31.11 0.79
N ALA A 300 6.66 -30.36 0.35
CA ALA A 300 6.86 -29.24 -0.57
C ALA A 300 7.87 -28.26 0.07
N LYS A 301 9.07 -28.16 -0.50
CA LYS A 301 10.05 -27.14 -0.11
C LYS A 301 9.69 -25.85 -0.84
N LYS A 302 9.29 -24.83 -0.08
CA LYS A 302 8.93 -23.51 -0.59
C LYS A 302 10.14 -22.58 -0.49
N LEU A 303 10.58 -22.04 -1.62
CA LEU A 303 11.60 -20.98 -1.68
C LEU A 303 10.91 -19.64 -1.48
N ILE A 304 11.29 -18.89 -0.45
CA ILE A 304 10.80 -17.53 -0.20
C ILE A 304 11.87 -16.56 -0.69
N LEU A 305 11.50 -15.71 -1.64
CA LEU A 305 12.37 -14.72 -2.26
C LEU A 305 11.99 -13.33 -1.78
N TYR A 306 12.94 -12.58 -1.24
CA TYR A 306 12.71 -11.23 -0.75
C TYR A 306 13.41 -10.20 -1.63
N ARG A 307 12.89 -8.97 -1.66
CA ARG A 307 13.67 -7.82 -2.16
C ARG A 307 14.72 -7.47 -1.12
N ASP A 308 15.88 -7.02 -1.56
CA ASP A 308 16.94 -6.59 -0.63
C ASP A 308 16.43 -5.51 0.34
N ALA A 309 15.74 -4.49 -0.19
CA ALA A 309 15.13 -3.41 0.59
C ALA A 309 13.97 -3.86 1.51
N THR A 310 13.57 -5.13 1.51
CA THR A 310 12.53 -5.65 2.43
C THR A 310 13.08 -6.52 3.56
N ILE A 311 14.35 -6.95 3.48
CA ILE A 311 14.96 -7.80 4.51
C ILE A 311 16.31 -7.31 5.03
N PHE A 312 17.02 -6.47 4.28
CA PHE A 312 18.27 -5.88 4.75
C PHE A 312 17.99 -4.60 5.51
N TYR A 313 18.71 -4.45 6.61
CA TYR A 313 18.73 -3.26 7.45
C TYR A 313 20.19 -2.93 7.79
N ASN A 314 20.54 -1.66 7.62
CA ASN A 314 21.85 -1.10 7.91
C ASN A 314 21.74 -0.12 9.08
N ASP A 315 22.35 -0.47 10.23
CA ASP A 315 22.33 0.34 11.46
C ASP A 315 22.87 1.78 11.26
N GLU A 316 23.70 2.04 10.24
CA GLU A 316 24.30 3.37 10.00
C GLU A 316 23.48 4.24 9.03
N LEU A 317 22.70 3.63 8.14
CA LEU A 317 22.04 4.34 7.02
C LEU A 317 20.51 4.34 7.13
N ASP A 318 19.92 3.29 7.69
CA ASP A 318 18.49 3.10 7.67
C ASP A 318 17.82 3.68 8.93
N PRO A 319 16.63 4.30 8.80
CA PRO A 319 15.89 4.78 9.96
C PRO A 319 15.37 3.60 10.80
N ASP A 320 15.18 3.82 12.11
CA ASP A 320 14.63 2.81 13.02
C ASP A 320 13.27 2.23 12.55
N MET A 321 12.49 3.02 11.81
CA MET A 321 11.22 2.56 11.24
C MET A 321 11.42 1.47 10.17
N HIS A 322 12.53 1.52 9.41
CA HIS A 322 12.85 0.47 8.44
C HIS A 322 13.18 -0.86 9.13
N LYS A 323 13.88 -0.80 10.27
CA LYS A 323 14.12 -1.97 11.12
C LYS A 323 12.82 -2.65 11.53
N LEU A 324 11.81 -1.85 11.90
CA LEU A 324 10.49 -2.34 12.26
C LEU A 324 9.79 -3.03 11.09
N ASP A 325 9.85 -2.45 9.90
CA ASP A 325 9.20 -2.99 8.71
C ASP A 325 9.86 -4.31 8.25
N VAL A 326 11.19 -4.36 8.23
CA VAL A 326 11.95 -5.61 7.99
C VAL A 326 11.55 -6.69 8.99
N THR A 327 11.49 -6.34 10.27
CA THR A 327 11.16 -7.29 11.33
C THR A 327 9.72 -7.82 11.19
N ARG A 328 8.77 -6.95 10.82
CA ARG A 328 7.38 -7.32 10.48
C ARG A 328 7.31 -8.31 9.33
N THR A 329 8.01 -8.04 8.24
CA THR A 329 8.05 -8.92 7.07
C THR A 329 8.61 -10.31 7.44
N ILE A 330 9.70 -10.37 8.21
CA ILE A 330 10.28 -11.65 8.65
C ILE A 330 9.30 -12.42 9.54
N GLY A 331 8.69 -11.76 10.53
CA GLY A 331 7.74 -12.41 11.45
C GLY A 331 6.51 -12.97 10.72
N TYR A 332 5.95 -12.19 9.80
CA TYR A 332 4.83 -12.58 8.95
C TYR A 332 5.15 -13.84 8.12
N GLU A 333 6.28 -13.86 7.41
CA GLU A 333 6.67 -14.98 6.55
C GLU A 333 7.02 -16.26 7.33
N LEU A 334 7.62 -16.11 8.52
CA LEU A 334 7.90 -17.25 9.40
C LEU A 334 6.63 -18.00 9.80
N VAL A 335 5.53 -17.29 10.04
CA VAL A 335 4.24 -17.89 10.36
C VAL A 335 3.55 -18.43 9.11
N HIS A 336 3.66 -17.74 7.98
CA HIS A 336 3.14 -18.22 6.69
C HIS A 336 3.65 -19.59 6.29
N LYS A 337 4.89 -19.95 6.70
CA LYS A 337 5.40 -21.32 6.55
C LYS A 337 4.52 -22.40 7.19
N TRP A 338 3.75 -22.07 8.23
CA TRP A 338 2.83 -23.01 8.88
C TRP A 338 1.43 -22.94 8.28
N PHE A 339 0.91 -21.74 8.01
CA PHE A 339 -0.50 -21.55 7.64
C PHE A 339 -0.78 -21.54 6.14
N ASP A 340 0.22 -21.46 5.27
CA ASP A 340 0.04 -21.57 3.82
C ASP A 340 0.70 -22.85 3.25
N ASN A 341 1.75 -23.37 3.89
CA ASN A 341 2.45 -24.58 3.41
C ASN A 341 1.90 -25.88 4.00
N LEU A 342 1.39 -25.84 5.25
CA LEU A 342 0.83 -27.05 5.89
C LEU A 342 -0.68 -27.13 5.76
N ILE A 343 -1.38 -26.00 5.58
CA ILE A 343 -2.83 -25.95 5.37
C ILE A 343 -3.09 -24.99 4.23
N SER A 344 -3.79 -25.44 3.20
CA SER A 344 -4.26 -24.53 2.15
C SER A 344 -5.73 -24.21 2.40
N PRO A 345 -6.22 -23.01 2.08
CA PRO A 345 -7.65 -22.74 2.19
C PRO A 345 -8.40 -23.61 1.18
N SER A 346 -9.56 -24.13 1.56
CA SER A 346 -10.40 -24.95 0.68
C SER A 346 -10.98 -24.16 -0.50
N TRP A 347 -11.08 -22.85 -0.35
CA TRP A 347 -11.42 -21.92 -1.42
C TRP A 347 -10.76 -20.56 -1.21
N TRP A 348 -10.54 -19.83 -2.28
CA TRP A 348 -9.93 -18.50 -2.24
C TRP A 348 -10.67 -17.50 -1.33
N SER A 349 -11.99 -17.67 -1.13
CA SER A 349 -12.78 -16.84 -0.21
C SER A 349 -12.34 -16.90 1.24
N ASP A 350 -11.60 -17.94 1.60
CA ASP A 350 -11.13 -18.16 2.97
C ASP A 350 -9.63 -17.81 3.13
N TYR A 351 -8.98 -17.32 2.07
CA TYR A 351 -7.55 -16.97 2.08
C TYR A 351 -7.20 -15.87 3.11
N TRP A 352 -8.14 -14.98 3.41
CA TRP A 352 -7.97 -13.96 4.46
C TRP A 352 -7.61 -14.54 5.83
N LEU A 353 -8.03 -15.78 6.11
CA LEU A 353 -7.75 -16.44 7.38
C LEU A 353 -6.26 -16.69 7.53
N ASN A 354 -5.61 -17.20 6.49
CA ASN A 354 -4.17 -17.46 6.48
C ASN A 354 -3.39 -16.15 6.65
N GLU A 355 -3.75 -15.14 5.87
CA GLU A 355 -3.15 -13.79 5.95
C GLU A 355 -3.30 -13.16 7.33
N GLY A 356 -4.51 -13.20 7.88
CA GLY A 356 -4.81 -12.64 9.19
C GLY A 356 -4.06 -13.35 10.32
N ILE A 357 -3.99 -14.69 10.29
CA ILE A 357 -3.24 -15.47 11.28
C ILE A 357 -1.74 -15.19 11.17
N ALA A 358 -1.21 -15.11 9.95
CA ALA A 358 0.20 -14.82 9.71
C ALA A 358 0.62 -13.46 10.30
N ILE A 359 -0.18 -12.41 10.07
CA ILE A 359 0.10 -11.08 10.62
C ILE A 359 -0.06 -11.07 12.15
N LEU A 360 -1.10 -11.72 12.68
CA LEU A 360 -1.36 -11.76 14.12
C LEU A 360 -0.23 -12.46 14.89
N LEU A 361 0.07 -13.72 14.52
CA LEU A 361 1.11 -14.50 15.20
C LEU A 361 2.51 -14.00 14.83
N GLY A 362 2.71 -13.42 13.63
CA GLY A 362 3.95 -12.77 13.26
C GLY A 362 4.24 -11.59 14.20
N THR A 363 3.20 -10.81 14.54
CA THR A 363 3.30 -9.75 15.55
C THR A 363 3.66 -10.32 16.93
N ASP A 364 3.11 -11.47 17.33
CA ASP A 364 3.51 -12.14 18.59
C ASP A 364 4.98 -12.54 18.60
N VAL A 365 5.48 -13.11 17.51
CA VAL A 365 6.89 -13.55 17.41
C VAL A 365 7.82 -12.36 17.63
N ILE A 366 7.53 -11.24 16.97
CA ILE A 366 8.34 -10.03 17.06
C ILE A 366 8.23 -9.43 18.46
N ASN A 367 7.01 -9.34 19.01
CA ASN A 367 6.80 -8.76 20.32
C ASN A 367 7.51 -9.56 21.43
N LYS A 368 7.61 -10.89 21.29
CA LYS A 368 8.40 -11.75 22.21
C LYS A 368 9.90 -11.60 22.00
N GLY A 369 10.35 -11.38 20.77
CA GLY A 369 11.77 -11.21 20.43
C GLY A 369 12.33 -9.82 20.74
N SER A 370 11.47 -8.80 20.85
CA SER A 370 11.85 -7.40 21.04
C SER A 370 10.74 -6.61 21.74
N GLU A 371 10.60 -6.81 23.04
CA GLU A 371 9.54 -6.20 23.86
C GLU A 371 9.59 -4.65 23.85
N ASP A 372 10.78 -4.06 23.70
CA ASP A 372 11.00 -2.61 23.68
C ASP A 372 10.27 -1.89 22.54
N LEU A 373 9.95 -2.60 21.45
CA LEU A 373 9.32 -2.03 20.26
C LEU A 373 7.81 -1.79 20.43
N ARG A 374 7.19 -2.33 21.50
CA ARG A 374 5.75 -2.20 21.80
C ARG A 374 4.87 -2.50 20.58
N MET A 375 5.15 -3.61 19.90
CA MET A 375 4.54 -3.94 18.60
C MET A 375 3.01 -4.03 18.65
N TRP A 376 2.46 -4.52 19.76
CA TRP A 376 1.00 -4.56 19.94
C TRP A 376 0.38 -3.17 20.09
N ASP A 377 1.10 -2.20 20.64
CA ASP A 377 0.62 -0.82 20.68
C ASP A 377 0.64 -0.20 19.29
N LEU A 378 1.73 -0.41 18.54
CA LEU A 378 1.84 0.00 17.14
C LEU A 378 0.78 -0.69 16.26
N PHE A 379 0.47 -1.96 16.49
CA PHE A 379 -0.59 -2.68 15.79
C PHE A 379 -1.94 -1.97 15.95
N VAL A 380 -2.26 -1.52 17.16
CA VAL A 380 -3.53 -0.82 17.40
C VAL A 380 -3.57 0.52 16.68
N VAL A 381 -2.54 1.36 16.82
CA VAL A 381 -2.58 2.72 16.26
C VAL A 381 -2.29 2.78 14.75
N GLN A 382 -1.50 1.85 14.20
CA GLN A 382 -1.13 1.84 12.78
C GLN A 382 -2.02 0.94 11.92
N ILE A 383 -2.47 -0.21 12.44
CA ILE A 383 -3.26 -1.18 11.66
C ILE A 383 -4.74 -1.07 12.01
N GLN A 384 -5.10 -1.17 13.29
CA GLN A 384 -6.52 -1.20 13.68
C GLN A 384 -7.23 0.14 13.44
N GLN A 385 -6.63 1.26 13.83
CA GLN A 385 -7.24 2.59 13.59
C GLN A 385 -7.32 2.92 12.10
N GLU A 386 -6.30 2.54 11.32
CA GLU A 386 -6.33 2.68 9.86
C GLU A 386 -7.44 1.81 9.24
N SER A 387 -7.61 0.58 9.73
CA SER A 387 -8.72 -0.31 9.35
C SER A 387 -10.08 0.37 9.59
N LEU A 388 -10.29 0.98 10.76
CA LEU A 388 -11.50 1.72 11.10
C LEU A 388 -11.69 2.99 10.26
N ARG A 389 -10.60 3.60 9.76
CA ARG A 389 -10.69 4.74 8.82
C ARG A 389 -11.18 4.28 7.46
N LEU A 390 -10.56 3.23 6.90
CA LEU A 390 -10.85 2.70 5.57
C LEU A 390 -12.19 1.94 5.47
N ASP A 391 -12.67 1.34 6.56
CA ASP A 391 -13.95 0.62 6.65
C ASP A 391 -15.14 1.54 7.04
N ASN A 392 -14.93 2.86 7.03
CA ASN A 392 -15.97 3.82 7.33
C ASN A 392 -17.09 3.83 6.26
N PHE A 393 -18.32 4.08 6.70
CA PHE A 393 -19.53 4.18 5.88
C PHE A 393 -19.45 5.24 4.76
N THR A 394 -18.64 6.29 4.93
CA THR A 394 -18.57 7.41 3.99
C THR A 394 -17.67 7.15 2.80
N GLU A 395 -16.58 6.39 2.98
CA GLU A 395 -15.59 6.11 1.94
C GLU A 395 -15.77 4.73 1.31
N GLY A 396 -16.30 3.74 2.04
CA GLY A 396 -16.74 2.46 1.49
C GLY A 396 -15.66 1.61 0.81
N VAL A 397 -14.39 1.90 1.08
CA VAL A 397 -13.23 1.28 0.40
C VAL A 397 -13.03 -0.16 0.85
N MET A 398 -13.31 -0.47 2.13
CA MET A 398 -13.13 -1.80 2.69
C MET A 398 -14.24 -2.79 2.28
N LYS A 399 -13.84 -3.97 1.80
CA LYS A 399 -14.75 -5.10 1.51
C LYS A 399 -14.94 -6.00 2.75
N PRO A 400 -16.04 -6.77 2.84
CA PRO A 400 -16.15 -7.85 3.81
C PRO A 400 -15.01 -8.86 3.64
N LEU A 401 -14.64 -9.56 4.71
CA LEU A 401 -13.62 -10.61 4.64
C LEU A 401 -14.12 -11.82 3.85
N ARG A 402 -15.42 -12.13 3.99
CA ARG A 402 -16.10 -13.17 3.23
C ARG A 402 -17.03 -12.52 2.20
N SER A 403 -16.66 -12.62 0.93
CA SER A 403 -17.52 -12.32 -0.21
C SER A 403 -17.79 -13.61 -1.00
N GLU A 404 -18.97 -13.75 -1.59
CA GLU A 404 -19.22 -14.82 -2.57
C GLU A 404 -18.29 -14.61 -3.78
N ILE A 405 -17.52 -15.63 -4.10
CA ILE A 405 -16.61 -15.65 -5.24
C ILE A 405 -17.16 -16.68 -6.19
N ASN A 406 -17.77 -16.22 -7.26
CA ASN A 406 -18.43 -17.10 -8.23
C ASN A 406 -17.55 -17.31 -9.48
N LYS A 407 -16.46 -16.54 -9.63
CA LYS A 407 -15.51 -16.64 -10.76
C LYS A 407 -14.05 -16.57 -10.31
N PRO A 408 -13.13 -17.34 -10.92
CA PRO A 408 -11.69 -17.21 -10.68
C PRO A 408 -11.14 -15.79 -10.94
N SER A 409 -11.73 -15.01 -11.85
CA SER A 409 -11.33 -13.61 -12.09
C SER A 409 -11.67 -12.63 -10.94
N GLU A 410 -12.48 -13.07 -9.97
CA GLU A 410 -12.79 -12.31 -8.76
C GLU A 410 -11.76 -12.56 -7.65
N THR A 411 -10.81 -13.50 -7.82
CA THR A 411 -9.80 -13.83 -6.79
C THR A 411 -8.78 -12.71 -6.58
N ASP A 412 -8.54 -11.86 -7.58
CA ASP A 412 -7.65 -10.69 -7.42
C ASP A 412 -8.28 -9.57 -6.55
N SER A 413 -9.59 -9.68 -6.27
CA SER A 413 -10.24 -8.88 -5.21
C SER A 413 -9.81 -9.26 -3.81
N LEU A 414 -9.23 -10.44 -3.64
CA LEU A 414 -9.03 -11.08 -2.35
C LEU A 414 -7.76 -10.57 -1.69
N PHE A 415 -6.71 -10.30 -2.46
CA PHE A 415 -5.54 -9.54 -2.01
C PHE A 415 -5.83 -8.04 -1.82
N SER A 416 -7.08 -7.69 -1.49
CA SER A 416 -7.41 -6.34 -1.04
C SER A 416 -6.79 -6.09 0.32
N PHE A 417 -6.49 -4.82 0.60
CA PHE A 417 -5.99 -4.38 1.91
C PHE A 417 -6.84 -4.85 3.11
N SER A 418 -8.09 -5.33 2.91
CA SER A 418 -8.90 -5.91 4.00
C SER A 418 -8.31 -7.18 4.59
N PHE A 419 -7.62 -8.02 3.81
CA PHE A 419 -7.01 -9.26 4.32
C PHE A 419 -5.78 -8.96 5.17
N HIS A 420 -5.06 -7.90 4.87
CA HIS A 420 -3.87 -7.52 5.64
C HIS A 420 -4.15 -6.56 6.81
N ILE A 421 -5.26 -5.82 6.77
CA ILE A 421 -5.58 -4.79 7.78
C ILE A 421 -6.79 -5.18 8.64
N LYS A 422 -7.89 -5.68 8.07
CA LYS A 422 -9.11 -6.03 8.82
C LYS A 422 -9.04 -7.42 9.44
N ALA A 423 -8.60 -8.43 8.68
CA ALA A 423 -8.52 -9.81 9.17
C ALA A 423 -7.72 -9.98 10.49
N PRO A 424 -6.47 -9.48 10.61
CA PRO A 424 -5.71 -9.67 11.84
C PRO A 424 -6.34 -8.95 13.04
N VAL A 425 -7.05 -7.84 12.81
CA VAL A 425 -7.78 -7.12 13.86
C VAL A 425 -8.98 -7.91 14.36
N ILE A 426 -9.75 -8.54 13.46
CA ILE A 426 -10.87 -9.42 13.82
C ILE A 426 -10.37 -10.66 14.58
N LEU A 427 -9.25 -11.23 14.16
CA LEU A 427 -8.64 -12.37 14.87
C LEU A 427 -8.07 -11.98 16.23
N ARG A 428 -7.48 -10.78 16.37
CA ARG A 428 -7.05 -10.23 17.67
C ARG A 428 -8.23 -10.10 18.63
N MET A 429 -9.35 -9.55 18.15
CA MET A 429 -10.57 -9.44 18.95
C MET A 429 -11.09 -10.82 19.39
N LEU A 430 -11.11 -11.80 18.48
CA LEU A 430 -11.49 -13.18 18.79
C LEU A 430 -10.57 -13.80 19.83
N ARG A 431 -9.25 -13.65 19.68
CA ARG A 431 -8.25 -14.16 20.63
C ARG A 431 -8.49 -13.62 22.04
N HIS A 432 -8.67 -12.32 22.20
CA HIS A 432 -8.94 -11.75 23.51
C HIS A 432 -10.29 -12.17 24.09
N PHE A 433 -11.31 -12.32 23.23
CA PHE A 433 -12.63 -12.79 23.65
C PHE A 433 -12.62 -14.25 24.12
N LEU A 434 -11.90 -15.14 23.42
CA LEU A 434 -11.75 -16.55 23.80
C LEU A 434 -10.70 -16.80 24.87
N THR A 435 -9.79 -15.86 25.11
CA THR A 435 -8.49 -16.01 25.80
C THR A 435 -7.37 -16.53 24.90
N ASP A 436 -6.14 -16.10 25.20
CA ASP A 436 -4.91 -16.55 24.54
C ASP A 436 -4.76 -18.08 24.56
N GLN A 437 -5.03 -18.70 25.70
CA GLN A 437 -4.88 -20.16 25.85
C GLN A 437 -5.87 -20.94 24.98
N VAL A 438 -7.14 -20.52 24.96
CA VAL A 438 -8.15 -21.20 24.14
C VAL A 438 -7.90 -20.96 22.66
N PHE A 439 -7.53 -19.74 22.28
CA PHE A 439 -7.17 -19.43 20.90
C PHE A 439 -5.98 -20.28 20.43
N GLN A 440 -4.92 -20.38 21.24
CA GLN A 440 -3.76 -21.23 20.93
C GLN A 440 -4.16 -22.71 20.83
N ASN A 441 -4.92 -23.24 21.78
CA ASN A 441 -5.39 -24.63 21.72
C ASN A 441 -6.26 -24.87 20.47
N GLY A 442 -7.07 -23.88 20.08
CA GLY A 442 -7.89 -23.92 18.85
C GLY A 442 -7.04 -23.98 17.59
N ILE A 443 -5.95 -23.19 17.55
CA ILE A 443 -4.94 -23.24 16.48
C ILE A 443 -4.27 -24.62 16.44
N GLU A 444 -3.87 -25.18 17.57
CA GLU A 444 -3.22 -26.51 17.64
C GLU A 444 -4.17 -27.61 17.16
N ILE A 445 -5.44 -27.56 17.57
CA ILE A 445 -6.48 -28.49 17.08
C ILE A 445 -6.66 -28.36 15.57
N PHE A 446 -6.77 -27.13 15.06
CA PHE A 446 -6.91 -26.86 13.63
C PHE A 446 -5.72 -27.40 12.83
N LEU A 447 -4.50 -27.08 13.27
CA LEU A 447 -3.25 -27.56 12.68
C LEU A 447 -3.15 -29.09 12.69
N SER A 448 -3.53 -29.74 13.79
CA SER A 448 -3.46 -31.21 13.90
C SER A 448 -4.45 -31.94 13.00
N LYS A 449 -5.64 -31.38 12.80
CA LYS A 449 -6.72 -31.99 11.99
C LYS A 449 -6.51 -31.82 10.50
N HIS A 450 -5.99 -30.67 10.07
CA HIS A 450 -5.95 -30.28 8.66
C HIS A 450 -4.52 -30.23 8.09
N LYS A 451 -3.53 -30.75 8.81
CA LYS A 451 -2.16 -30.83 8.31
C LYS A 451 -2.10 -31.57 6.98
N PHE A 452 -1.47 -30.94 5.99
CA PHE A 452 -1.32 -31.42 4.62
C PHE A 452 -2.63 -31.57 3.84
N SER A 453 -3.69 -30.86 4.25
CA SER A 453 -4.97 -30.84 3.55
C SER A 453 -5.52 -29.41 3.41
N SER A 454 -6.68 -29.30 2.76
CA SER A 454 -7.39 -28.05 2.64
C SER A 454 -8.39 -27.85 3.78
N ALA A 455 -8.54 -26.63 4.28
CA ALA A 455 -9.47 -26.30 5.35
C ALA A 455 -10.33 -25.07 5.00
N SER A 456 -11.61 -25.12 5.38
CA SER A 456 -12.53 -24.00 5.28
C SER A 456 -12.51 -23.13 6.54
N ILE A 457 -13.11 -21.95 6.45
CA ILE A 457 -13.36 -21.11 7.61
C ILE A 457 -14.28 -21.79 8.66
N ASP A 458 -15.18 -22.67 8.23
CA ASP A 458 -16.06 -23.39 9.14
C ASP A 458 -15.27 -24.45 9.95
N ASP A 459 -14.27 -25.11 9.34
CA ASP A 459 -13.34 -26.00 10.05
C ASP A 459 -12.53 -25.26 11.12
N PHE A 460 -12.14 -24.02 10.84
CA PHE A 460 -11.46 -23.15 11.80
C PHE A 460 -12.37 -22.80 12.99
N TRP A 461 -13.63 -22.44 12.73
CA TRP A 461 -14.61 -22.19 13.80
C TRP A 461 -14.89 -23.42 14.64
N GLU A 462 -14.97 -24.61 14.04
CA GLU A 462 -15.15 -25.86 14.76
C GLU A 462 -13.96 -26.19 15.67
N SER A 463 -12.75 -25.88 15.22
CA SER A 463 -11.52 -26.07 16.02
C SER A 463 -11.49 -25.10 17.22
N MET A 464 -11.83 -23.83 17.00
CA MET A 464 -11.97 -22.84 18.07
C MET A 464 -13.09 -23.21 19.05
N GLN A 465 -14.23 -23.68 18.54
CA GLN A 465 -15.34 -24.14 19.37
C GLN A 465 -14.96 -25.36 20.21
N SER A 466 -14.18 -26.30 19.64
CA SER A 466 -13.69 -27.48 20.36
C SER A 466 -12.77 -27.10 21.51
N ALA A 467 -11.85 -26.16 21.28
CA ALA A 467 -10.98 -25.62 22.32
C ALA A 467 -11.77 -24.92 23.43
N HIS A 468 -12.78 -24.12 23.06
CA HIS A 468 -13.64 -23.43 24.03
C HIS A 468 -14.46 -24.40 24.87
N ASN A 469 -15.05 -25.41 24.25
CA ASN A 469 -15.88 -26.43 24.92
C ASN A 469 -15.08 -27.28 25.93
N ALA A 470 -13.75 -27.35 25.78
CA ALA A 470 -12.87 -28.01 26.74
C ALA A 470 -12.65 -27.19 28.03
N THR A 471 -13.16 -25.96 28.10
CA THR A 471 -13.06 -25.09 29.28
C THR A 471 -14.37 -25.05 30.08
N ASN A 472 -14.27 -24.58 31.33
CA ASN A 472 -15.45 -24.34 32.18
C ASN A 472 -16.06 -22.94 31.98
N MET A 473 -15.73 -22.25 30.88
CA MET A 473 -16.28 -20.93 30.57
C MET A 473 -17.74 -21.01 30.11
N GLU A 474 -18.42 -19.86 30.04
CA GLU A 474 -19.79 -19.78 29.57
C GLU A 474 -19.92 -20.33 28.14
N LYS A 475 -21.01 -21.04 27.88
CA LYS A 475 -21.25 -21.65 26.57
C LYS A 475 -21.57 -20.55 25.55
N ILE A 476 -20.70 -20.43 24.55
CA ILE A 476 -20.87 -19.54 23.40
C ILE A 476 -20.80 -20.34 22.10
N ILE A 477 -21.33 -19.77 21.03
CA ILE A 477 -21.24 -20.33 19.68
C ILE A 477 -20.31 -19.43 18.86
N VAL A 478 -19.04 -19.82 18.73
CA VAL A 478 -17.97 -19.01 18.10
C VAL A 478 -18.37 -18.56 16.69
N ARG A 479 -18.93 -19.48 15.90
CA ARG A 479 -19.37 -19.22 14.52
C ARG A 479 -20.44 -18.14 14.44
N GLU A 480 -21.43 -18.14 15.34
CA GLU A 480 -22.50 -17.13 15.34
C GLU A 480 -21.94 -15.75 15.66
N ILE A 481 -20.99 -15.69 16.59
CA ILE A 481 -20.33 -14.44 16.96
C ILE A 481 -19.53 -13.91 15.77
N MET A 482 -18.70 -14.74 15.14
CA MET A 482 -17.76 -14.32 14.09
C MET A 482 -18.37 -14.14 12.69
N ASN A 483 -19.55 -14.70 12.43
CA ASN A 483 -20.22 -14.59 11.14
C ASN A 483 -20.52 -13.13 10.73
N ALA A 484 -20.95 -12.29 11.67
CA ALA A 484 -21.24 -10.89 11.38
C ALA A 484 -19.96 -10.11 11.00
N TRP A 485 -18.88 -10.30 11.77
CA TRP A 485 -17.59 -9.64 11.57
C TRP A 485 -16.90 -9.99 10.25
N THR A 486 -17.16 -11.19 9.72
CA THR A 486 -16.55 -11.68 8.48
C THR A 486 -17.40 -11.34 7.24
N LYS A 487 -18.73 -11.43 7.33
CA LYS A 487 -19.64 -11.30 6.18
C LYS A 487 -20.15 -9.88 5.93
N GLN A 488 -20.15 -9.01 6.93
CA GLN A 488 -20.77 -7.69 6.81
C GLN A 488 -19.72 -6.59 6.51
N LYS A 489 -20.15 -5.56 5.78
CA LYS A 489 -19.38 -4.32 5.59
C LYS A 489 -19.51 -3.43 6.83
N HIS A 490 -18.51 -2.59 7.04
CA HIS A 490 -18.45 -1.62 8.12
C HIS A 490 -18.38 -2.26 9.51
N TYR A 491 -18.16 -1.40 10.50
CA TYR A 491 -18.13 -1.76 11.91
C TYR A 491 -19.29 -1.08 12.64
N PRO A 492 -19.71 -1.65 13.79
CA PRO A 492 -20.77 -1.05 14.58
C PRO A 492 -20.24 0.18 15.34
N ILE A 493 -21.12 1.15 15.59
CA ILE A 493 -20.81 2.28 16.48
C ILE A 493 -21.57 2.08 17.78
N LEU A 494 -20.86 2.08 18.90
CA LEU A 494 -21.48 1.95 20.22
C LEU A 494 -21.69 3.32 20.83
N LYS A 495 -22.95 3.65 21.16
CA LYS A 495 -23.29 4.84 21.91
C LYS A 495 -23.46 4.49 23.39
N VAL A 496 -22.69 5.15 24.24
CA VAL A 496 -22.62 4.88 25.69
C VAL A 496 -23.22 6.05 26.45
N ALA A 497 -24.22 5.75 27.29
CA ALA A 497 -24.88 6.72 28.16
C ALA A 497 -24.92 6.20 29.60
N GLN A 498 -24.63 7.07 30.57
CA GLN A 498 -24.80 6.79 31.99
C GLN A 498 -26.25 7.05 32.38
N ILE A 499 -26.87 6.11 33.08
CA ILE A 499 -28.22 6.27 33.60
C ILE A 499 -28.19 6.17 35.12
N TYR A 500 -28.80 7.18 35.75
CA TYR A 500 -28.91 7.33 37.19
C TYR A 500 -30.36 7.07 37.61
N ASP A 501 -30.59 6.02 38.41
CA ASP A 501 -31.89 5.80 39.04
C ASP A 501 -31.96 6.47 40.43
N TYR A 502 -33.18 6.81 40.86
CA TYR A 502 -33.51 7.40 42.16
C TYR A 502 -33.10 6.53 43.36
N THR A 503 -32.77 5.26 43.10
CA THR A 503 -32.37 4.23 44.06
C THR A 503 -30.85 4.10 44.25
N ASN A 504 -30.04 5.00 43.65
CA ASN A 504 -28.56 4.94 43.57
C ASN A 504 -28.00 3.76 42.74
N PHE A 505 -28.81 3.07 41.94
CA PHE A 505 -28.29 2.12 40.97
C PHE A 505 -27.69 2.86 39.76
N HIS A 506 -26.39 2.68 39.56
CA HIS A 506 -25.64 3.23 38.43
C HIS A 506 -25.52 2.17 37.34
N TYR A 507 -26.18 2.40 36.21
CA TYR A 507 -26.03 1.52 35.06
C TYR A 507 -25.65 2.28 33.80
N VAL A 508 -24.86 1.61 32.98
CA VAL A 508 -24.42 2.09 31.68
C VAL A 508 -25.30 1.45 30.63
N ARG A 509 -25.97 2.28 29.84
CA ARG A 509 -26.68 1.83 28.65
C ARG A 509 -25.79 1.99 27.44
N ILE A 510 -25.55 0.87 26.77
CA ILE A 510 -24.85 0.82 25.50
C ILE A 510 -25.87 0.49 24.43
N THR A 511 -25.99 1.35 23.43
CA THR A 511 -26.86 1.15 22.26
C THR A 511 -26.02 1.05 21.00
N VAL A 512 -26.45 0.22 20.06
CA VAL A 512 -25.75 0.04 18.80
C VAL A 512 -26.38 0.90 17.71
N GLU A 513 -25.55 1.70 17.03
CA GLU A 513 -25.91 2.50 15.86
C GLU A 513 -25.45 1.82 14.56
N ASN A 514 -26.13 2.15 13.46
CA ASN A 514 -25.76 1.81 12.08
C ASN A 514 -25.70 0.30 11.77
N ILE A 515 -26.67 -0.48 12.24
CA ILE A 515 -26.75 -1.90 11.89
C ILE A 515 -28.16 -2.31 11.45
N GLU A 516 -28.23 -2.99 10.29
CA GLU A 516 -29.45 -3.63 9.77
C GLU A 516 -29.68 -5.04 10.36
N ASN A 517 -28.60 -5.77 10.64
CA ASN A 517 -28.60 -7.16 11.14
C ASN A 517 -28.18 -7.29 12.62
N HIS A 518 -28.31 -8.48 13.21
CA HIS A 518 -27.82 -8.72 14.57
C HIS A 518 -26.29 -8.92 14.58
N TRP A 519 -25.59 -8.28 15.51
CA TRP A 519 -24.16 -8.50 15.78
C TRP A 519 -23.99 -8.93 17.24
N HIS A 520 -23.20 -9.98 17.46
CA HIS A 520 -22.70 -10.29 18.79
C HIS A 520 -21.43 -9.48 19.02
N ILE A 521 -21.58 -8.35 19.70
CA ILE A 521 -20.46 -7.43 19.96
C ILE A 521 -19.94 -7.66 21.37
N PRO A 522 -18.69 -8.13 21.54
CA PRO A 522 -18.07 -8.26 22.85
C PRO A 522 -17.60 -6.89 23.35
N VAL A 523 -18.15 -6.43 24.47
CA VAL A 523 -17.89 -5.09 25.03
C VAL A 523 -17.14 -5.16 26.34
N THR A 524 -16.07 -4.38 26.47
CA THR A 524 -15.37 -4.16 27.74
C THR A 524 -15.57 -2.72 28.20
N ILE A 525 -15.73 -2.50 29.51
CA ILE A 525 -15.87 -1.17 30.09
C ILE A 525 -15.04 -1.03 31.37
N THR A 526 -14.67 0.20 31.70
CA THR A 526 -14.17 0.57 33.02
C THR A 526 -14.66 1.97 33.40
N THR A 527 -14.75 2.22 34.70
CA THR A 527 -15.16 3.48 35.30
C THR A 527 -13.95 4.22 35.87
N GLN A 528 -14.10 5.51 36.14
CA GLN A 528 -13.08 6.27 36.86
C GLN A 528 -12.76 5.67 38.24
N THR A 529 -13.76 5.17 38.98
CA THR A 529 -13.59 4.57 40.31
C THR A 529 -12.68 3.36 40.28
N THR A 530 -12.99 2.38 39.42
CA THR A 530 -12.20 1.15 39.29
C THR A 530 -10.89 1.37 38.53
N SER A 531 -10.89 2.22 37.48
CA SER A 531 -9.73 2.55 36.63
C SER A 531 -8.88 1.33 36.21
N ASN A 532 -9.52 0.20 35.91
CA ASN A 532 -8.85 -1.06 35.60
C ASN A 532 -8.98 -1.39 34.11
N PHE A 533 -7.90 -1.12 33.39
CA PHE A 533 -7.77 -1.36 31.95
C PHE A 533 -7.18 -2.75 31.61
N THR A 534 -6.91 -3.60 32.60
CA THR A 534 -6.45 -4.98 32.36
C THR A 534 -7.57 -5.81 31.78
N ILE A 535 -7.27 -6.60 30.75
CA ILE A 535 -8.26 -7.38 30.04
C ILE A 535 -8.36 -8.77 30.66
N HIS A 536 -9.57 -9.14 31.05
CA HIS A 536 -9.88 -10.48 31.55
C HIS A 536 -11.11 -11.02 30.82
N PRO A 537 -11.25 -12.36 30.71
CA PRO A 537 -12.34 -12.98 29.94
C PRO A 537 -13.73 -12.61 30.47
N TRP A 538 -13.87 -12.51 31.79
CA TRP A 538 -15.13 -12.13 32.45
C TRP A 538 -15.50 -10.64 32.30
N LYS A 539 -14.65 -9.79 31.70
CA LYS A 539 -14.97 -8.38 31.45
C LYS A 539 -15.75 -8.16 30.15
N PHE A 540 -15.91 -9.19 29.33
CA PHE A 540 -16.67 -9.08 28.09
C PHE A 540 -18.16 -9.25 28.35
N PHE A 541 -18.91 -8.19 28.10
CA PHE A 541 -20.35 -8.21 28.06
C PHE A 541 -20.85 -8.41 26.63
N TYR A 542 -21.77 -9.35 26.42
CA TYR A 542 -22.31 -9.67 25.08
C TYR A 542 -23.81 -10.00 25.10
N ASN A 543 -24.51 -9.75 26.22
CA ASN A 543 -25.93 -10.01 26.40
C ASN A 543 -26.79 -8.86 25.85
N TRP A 544 -26.94 -8.83 24.53
CA TRP A 544 -27.72 -7.80 23.81
C TRP A 544 -29.23 -8.07 23.89
N LYS A 545 -30.00 -7.02 24.20
CA LYS A 545 -31.47 -7.01 24.16
C LYS A 545 -31.94 -6.21 22.95
N LYS A 546 -33.03 -6.63 22.32
CA LYS A 546 -33.69 -5.87 21.25
C LYS A 546 -34.92 -5.17 21.80
N SER A 547 -35.01 -3.86 21.61
CA SER A 547 -36.27 -3.11 21.80
C SER A 547 -36.53 -2.30 20.54
N ASN A 548 -37.72 -2.47 19.96
CA ASN A 548 -38.06 -1.94 18.63
C ASN A 548 -37.02 -2.36 17.57
N SER A 549 -36.27 -1.38 17.05
CA SER A 549 -35.21 -1.56 16.03
C SER A 549 -33.80 -1.31 16.57
N THR A 550 -33.63 -1.19 17.90
CA THR A 550 -32.34 -0.84 18.52
C THR A 550 -31.88 -1.97 19.45
N TRP A 551 -30.63 -2.39 19.27
CA TRP A 551 -29.96 -3.31 20.18
C TRP A 551 -29.32 -2.51 21.31
N PHE A 552 -29.53 -2.96 22.54
CA PHE A 552 -28.99 -2.32 23.72
C PHE A 552 -28.56 -3.31 24.80
N MET A 553 -27.74 -2.84 25.72
CA MET A 553 -27.29 -3.57 26.89
C MET A 553 -27.20 -2.62 28.07
N ASP A 554 -27.68 -3.05 29.23
CA ASP A 554 -27.56 -2.32 30.49
C ASP A 554 -26.55 -3.05 31.39
N ILE A 555 -25.50 -2.36 31.79
CA ILE A 555 -24.40 -2.91 32.61
C ILE A 555 -24.39 -2.18 33.94
N ALA A 556 -24.52 -2.91 35.05
CA ALA A 556 -24.37 -2.33 36.39
C ALA A 556 -22.90 -1.96 36.65
N THR A 557 -22.67 -0.79 37.23
CA THR A 557 -21.31 -0.27 37.46
C THR A 557 -21.16 0.36 38.84
N ASP A 558 -19.91 0.54 39.27
CA ASP A 558 -19.49 1.22 40.48
C ASP A 558 -19.25 2.73 40.29
N GLY A 559 -19.58 3.27 39.11
CA GLY A 559 -19.31 4.67 38.77
C GLY A 559 -20.21 5.63 39.53
N HIS A 560 -19.67 6.77 39.95
CA HIS A 560 -20.42 7.83 40.62
C HIS A 560 -20.82 8.94 39.64
N ILE A 561 -21.77 9.79 40.05
CA ILE A 561 -22.15 10.97 39.25
C ILE A 561 -20.92 11.85 39.02
N GLY A 562 -20.59 12.10 37.75
CA GLY A 562 -19.43 12.90 37.35
C GLY A 562 -18.16 12.11 37.07
N ASP A 563 -18.16 10.79 37.27
CA ASP A 563 -17.11 9.92 36.77
C ASP A 563 -17.20 9.75 35.25
N TRP A 564 -16.05 9.50 34.63
CA TRP A 564 -16.02 9.03 33.25
C TRP A 564 -16.21 7.51 33.20
N ILE A 565 -16.69 7.06 32.05
CA ILE A 565 -16.74 5.67 31.64
C ILE A 565 -16.04 5.56 30.29
N ILE A 566 -15.16 4.57 30.18
CA ILE A 566 -14.46 4.24 28.94
C ILE A 566 -14.85 2.81 28.55
N ALA A 567 -15.32 2.65 27.33
CA ALA A 567 -15.58 1.36 26.71
C ALA A 567 -14.51 1.02 25.67
N ASN A 568 -14.45 -0.25 25.31
CA ASN A 568 -13.44 -0.83 24.42
C ASN A 568 -12.02 -0.70 25.00
N LEU A 569 -11.81 -1.29 26.18
CA LEU A 569 -10.51 -1.28 26.86
C LEU A 569 -9.40 -1.79 25.93
N GLN A 570 -8.31 -1.04 25.86
CA GLN A 570 -7.16 -1.24 24.96
C GLN A 570 -7.53 -1.35 23.46
N GLN A 571 -8.68 -0.81 23.08
CA GLN A 571 -9.24 -0.87 21.72
C GLN A 571 -9.22 -2.30 21.17
N ILE A 572 -9.64 -3.31 21.95
CA ILE A 572 -9.66 -4.71 21.51
C ILE A 572 -10.74 -4.97 20.46
N GLY A 573 -11.91 -4.40 20.68
CA GLY A 573 -13.05 -4.54 19.79
C GLY A 573 -12.88 -3.73 18.51
N TYR A 574 -13.33 -4.30 17.40
CA TYR A 574 -13.34 -3.63 16.10
C TYR A 574 -14.56 -2.71 15.95
N TYR A 575 -14.63 -1.67 16.78
CA TYR A 575 -15.74 -0.70 16.77
C TYR A 575 -15.33 0.63 17.41
N ARG A 576 -16.05 1.69 17.06
CA ARG A 576 -15.88 3.02 17.63
C ARG A 576 -16.87 3.28 18.75
N VAL A 577 -16.48 4.07 19.73
CA VAL A 577 -17.33 4.39 20.89
C VAL A 577 -17.66 5.87 20.92
N ASN A 578 -18.94 6.20 20.79
CA ASN A 578 -19.44 7.54 21.03
C ASN A 578 -20.03 7.64 22.44
N TYR A 579 -19.67 8.68 23.17
CA TYR A 579 -20.22 8.93 24.49
C TYR A 579 -21.23 10.08 24.45
N GLU A 580 -22.13 10.12 25.43
CA GLU A 580 -22.86 11.35 25.68
C GLU A 580 -21.92 12.52 26.02
N LEU A 581 -22.34 13.75 25.69
CA LEU A 581 -21.51 14.95 25.83
C LEU A 581 -20.93 15.10 27.25
N LYS A 582 -21.72 14.77 28.28
CA LYS A 582 -21.27 14.87 29.67
C LYS A 582 -20.09 13.95 29.97
N ASN A 583 -20.11 12.73 29.43
CA ASN A 583 -19.03 11.78 29.62
C ASN A 583 -17.78 12.20 28.82
N TRP A 584 -17.92 12.73 27.59
CA TRP A 584 -16.82 13.35 26.86
C TRP A 584 -16.13 14.47 27.66
N GLN A 585 -16.92 15.34 28.30
CA GLN A 585 -16.41 16.40 29.17
C GLN A 585 -15.70 15.85 30.41
N ASN A 586 -16.22 14.79 31.04
CA ASN A 586 -15.58 14.15 32.19
C ASN A 586 -14.24 13.51 31.79
N ILE A 587 -14.18 12.86 30.62
CA ILE A 587 -12.93 12.32 30.04
C ILE A 587 -11.94 13.46 29.80
N ALA A 588 -12.35 14.53 29.12
CA ALA A 588 -11.49 15.70 28.85
C ALA A 588 -10.93 16.31 30.15
N LYS A 589 -11.78 16.50 31.16
CA LYS A 589 -11.36 17.01 32.47
C LYS A 589 -10.31 16.10 33.13
N TYR A 590 -10.49 14.78 33.04
CA TYR A 590 -9.54 13.82 33.62
C TYR A 590 -8.22 13.79 32.85
N LEU A 591 -8.28 13.78 31.52
CA LEU A 591 -7.10 13.81 30.65
C LEU A 591 -6.27 15.08 30.86
N ASN A 592 -6.89 16.23 31.12
CA ASN A 592 -6.18 17.48 31.44
C ASN A 592 -5.69 17.56 32.90
N SER A 593 -5.88 16.51 33.70
CA SER A 593 -5.35 16.42 35.06
C SER A 593 -3.96 15.79 35.09
N ARG A 594 -3.28 15.81 36.24
CA ARG A 594 -2.00 15.09 36.44
C ARG A 594 -2.15 13.56 36.43
N ASN A 595 -3.37 13.04 36.50
CA ASN A 595 -3.65 11.61 36.58
C ASN A 595 -3.95 10.98 35.21
N TYR A 596 -3.77 11.71 34.11
CA TYR A 596 -4.13 11.25 32.76
C TYR A 596 -3.51 9.88 32.40
N SER A 597 -2.30 9.59 32.90
CA SER A 597 -1.58 8.33 32.68
C SER A 597 -2.26 7.10 33.29
N LYS A 598 -3.23 7.28 34.20
CA LYS A 598 -4.06 6.19 34.72
C LYS A 598 -5.03 5.62 33.66
N ILE A 599 -5.40 6.41 32.65
CA ILE A 599 -6.08 5.88 31.46
C ILE A 599 -5.02 5.20 30.61
N HIS A 600 -5.25 3.94 30.23
CA HIS A 600 -4.30 3.18 29.42
C HIS A 600 -3.97 3.92 28.10
N VAL A 601 -2.70 3.89 27.70
CA VAL A 601 -2.20 4.63 26.52
C VAL A 601 -3.03 4.38 25.26
N LEU A 602 -3.37 3.12 24.98
CA LEU A 602 -4.22 2.76 23.84
C LEU A 602 -5.64 3.34 23.93
N ASN A 603 -6.21 3.50 25.13
CA ASN A 603 -7.49 4.17 25.28
C ASN A 603 -7.35 5.68 25.14
N ARG A 604 -6.23 6.28 25.55
CA ARG A 604 -5.95 7.71 25.28
C ARG A 604 -5.82 7.96 23.77
N ALA A 605 -5.16 7.05 23.05
CA ALA A 605 -5.08 7.06 21.59
C ALA A 605 -6.49 6.89 20.96
N GLN A 606 -7.24 5.87 21.37
CA GLN A 606 -8.61 5.62 20.92
C GLN A 606 -9.51 6.85 21.12
N ILE A 607 -9.43 7.52 22.28
CA ILE A 607 -10.23 8.71 22.58
C ILE A 607 -10.00 9.82 21.55
N ILE A 608 -8.75 10.09 21.16
CA ILE A 608 -8.44 11.11 20.15
C ILE A 608 -8.90 10.65 18.77
N ASP A 609 -8.66 9.39 18.40
CA ASP A 609 -9.07 8.81 17.11
C ASP A 609 -10.61 8.85 16.92
N ASP A 610 -11.35 8.34 17.92
CA ASP A 610 -12.81 8.34 17.93
C ASP A 610 -13.36 9.78 17.94
N ALA A 611 -12.79 10.69 18.74
CA ALA A 611 -13.22 12.09 18.78
C ALA A 611 -13.02 12.79 17.43
N TYR A 612 -11.89 12.56 16.74
CA TYR A 612 -11.66 13.10 15.40
C TYR A 612 -12.63 12.54 14.36
N TYR A 613 -12.92 11.23 14.42
CA TYR A 613 -13.93 10.60 13.58
C TYR A 613 -15.31 11.22 13.78
N PHE A 614 -15.74 11.42 15.04
CA PHE A 614 -17.03 12.02 15.33
C PHE A 614 -17.08 13.52 15.00
N LEU A 615 -15.96 14.24 15.12
CA LEU A 615 -15.85 15.62 14.63
C LEU A 615 -16.06 15.67 13.12
N SER A 616 -15.34 14.82 12.37
CA SER A 616 -15.39 14.77 10.91
C SER A 616 -16.77 14.36 10.38
N SER A 617 -17.49 13.52 11.13
CA SER A 617 -18.88 13.12 10.82
C SER A 617 -19.95 14.05 11.42
N ARG A 618 -19.56 15.21 11.99
CA ARG A 618 -20.45 16.20 12.62
C ARG A 618 -21.32 15.64 13.76
N LYS A 619 -20.82 14.61 14.44
CA LYS A 619 -21.42 13.98 15.64
C LYS A 619 -20.78 14.47 16.95
N LEU A 620 -19.68 15.21 16.89
CA LEU A 620 -18.99 15.83 18.03
C LEU A 620 -18.61 17.28 17.68
N ASP A 621 -18.79 18.19 18.63
CA ASP A 621 -18.46 19.60 18.45
C ASP A 621 -16.96 19.86 18.56
N MET A 622 -16.47 20.82 17.77
CA MET A 622 -15.06 21.23 17.75
C MET A 622 -14.54 21.64 19.13
N SER A 623 -15.36 22.32 19.94
CA SER A 623 -14.98 22.71 21.31
C SER A 623 -14.64 21.49 22.18
N THR A 624 -15.47 20.44 22.11
CA THR A 624 -15.26 19.20 22.87
C THR A 624 -14.03 18.45 22.37
N PHE A 625 -13.82 18.40 21.05
CA PHE A 625 -12.60 17.84 20.47
C PHE A 625 -11.34 18.58 20.93
N LEU A 626 -11.34 19.91 20.93
CA LEU A 626 -10.21 20.71 21.40
C LEU A 626 -9.95 20.53 22.90
N ASP A 627 -10.99 20.43 23.72
CA ASP A 627 -10.86 20.16 25.15
C ASP A 627 -10.21 18.79 25.42
N LEU A 628 -10.53 17.78 24.61
CA LEU A 628 -9.84 16.50 24.61
C LEU A 628 -8.38 16.67 24.15
N ALA A 629 -8.14 17.20 22.95
CA ALA A 629 -6.78 17.33 22.38
C ALA A 629 -5.81 18.15 23.23
N LYS A 630 -6.31 19.08 24.07
CA LYS A 630 -5.51 19.92 24.97
C LYS A 630 -4.56 19.12 25.88
N TYR A 631 -4.95 17.91 26.32
CA TYR A 631 -4.10 17.11 27.20
C TYR A 631 -2.80 16.67 26.50
N LEU A 632 -2.77 16.59 25.17
CA LEU A 632 -1.57 16.15 24.44
C LEU A 632 -0.36 17.03 24.77
N SER A 633 -0.57 18.29 25.15
CA SER A 633 0.50 19.19 25.62
C SER A 633 1.30 18.67 26.84
N GLN A 634 0.75 17.73 27.62
CA GLN A 634 1.42 17.04 28.73
C GLN A 634 1.68 15.55 28.45
N GLU A 635 1.28 15.02 27.28
CA GLU A 635 1.51 13.63 26.89
C GLU A 635 2.94 13.42 26.36
N THR A 636 3.57 12.35 26.80
CA THR A 636 4.94 11.99 26.43
C THR A 636 5.01 10.68 25.65
N ASP A 637 3.96 9.86 25.67
CA ASP A 637 3.91 8.59 24.96
C ASP A 637 3.51 8.79 23.50
N PHE A 638 4.36 8.34 22.57
CA PHE A 638 4.16 8.50 21.13
C PHE A 638 2.89 7.78 20.63
N VAL A 639 2.48 6.70 21.29
CA VAL A 639 1.29 5.92 20.92
C VAL A 639 0.02 6.76 21.07
N ALA A 640 -0.07 7.57 22.13
CA ALA A 640 -1.20 8.47 22.36
C ALA A 640 -1.20 9.69 21.40
N TRP A 641 -0.04 10.08 20.90
CA TRP A 641 0.11 11.16 19.91
C TRP A 641 -0.23 10.75 18.48
N TYR A 642 -0.02 9.48 18.13
CA TYR A 642 -0.18 8.97 16.76
C TYR A 642 -1.53 9.36 16.10
N PRO A 643 -2.70 9.22 16.77
CA PRO A 643 -3.98 9.60 16.17
C PRO A 643 -4.09 11.09 15.88
N MET A 644 -3.49 11.95 16.73
CA MET A 644 -3.49 13.39 16.49
C MET A 644 -2.62 13.74 15.27
N ILE A 645 -1.48 13.07 15.11
CA ILE A 645 -0.62 13.24 13.93
C ILE A 645 -1.41 12.87 12.66
N LYS A 646 -2.13 11.73 12.68
CA LYS A 646 -3.01 11.34 11.57
C LYS A 646 -4.16 12.31 11.33
N ALA A 647 -4.76 12.86 12.39
CA ALA A 647 -5.76 13.91 12.25
C ALA A 647 -5.17 15.17 11.57
N LEU A 648 -3.99 15.61 11.98
CA LEU A 648 -3.31 16.76 11.40
C LEU A 648 -2.89 16.53 9.94
N GLU A 649 -2.38 15.34 9.60
CA GLU A 649 -2.10 14.93 8.22
C GLU A 649 -3.36 15.10 7.35
N ASN A 650 -4.49 14.56 7.80
CA ASN A 650 -5.76 14.67 7.08
C ASN A 650 -6.24 16.13 6.96
N ILE A 651 -6.20 16.89 8.06
CA ILE A 651 -6.63 18.30 8.11
C ILE A 651 -5.73 19.20 7.25
N SER A 652 -4.42 18.91 7.19
CA SER A 652 -3.46 19.71 6.42
C SER A 652 -3.79 19.78 4.93
N SER A 653 -4.48 18.76 4.40
CA SER A 653 -4.96 18.74 3.02
C SER A 653 -6.10 19.74 2.74
N ILE A 654 -6.74 20.29 3.78
CA ILE A 654 -7.94 21.14 3.73
C ILE A 654 -7.60 22.64 3.86
N PHE A 655 -6.55 23.01 4.60
CA PHE A 655 -6.18 24.41 4.79
C PHE A 655 -5.15 24.88 3.74
N PRO A 656 -5.52 25.75 2.79
CA PRO A 656 -4.53 26.46 1.98
C PRO A 656 -3.76 27.41 2.89
N ILE A 657 -2.43 27.30 2.90
CA ILE A 657 -1.57 28.26 3.60
C ILE A 657 -1.70 29.58 2.84
N SER A 658 -2.37 30.57 3.42
CA SER A 658 -2.45 31.92 2.85
C SER A 658 -1.14 32.64 3.11
N ASP A 659 -0.42 33.00 2.04
CA ASP A 659 0.69 33.95 2.07
C ASP A 659 0.19 35.33 2.55
N THR A 660 0.10 35.58 3.85
CA THR A 660 0.06 36.96 4.36
C THR A 660 0.64 37.06 5.77
N GLU A 661 1.47 38.09 5.91
CA GLU A 661 2.15 38.58 7.10
C GLU A 661 1.13 38.90 8.22
N ASP A 662 1.13 38.15 9.32
CA ASP A 662 0.73 38.61 10.66
C ASP A 662 0.96 37.47 11.70
N ILE A 663 2.22 37.19 12.02
CA ILE A 663 2.60 36.35 13.19
C ILE A 663 3.38 37.22 14.18
N ASP A 664 2.78 38.32 14.64
CA ASP A 664 3.28 39.11 15.78
C ASP A 664 2.41 38.94 17.05
N LEU A 665 1.46 37.99 17.06
CA LEU A 665 0.49 37.84 18.15
C LEU A 665 0.94 37.02 19.38
N PHE A 666 2.18 36.53 19.47
CA PHE A 666 2.60 35.68 20.61
C PHE A 666 3.95 36.02 21.26
N LYS A 667 4.32 37.31 21.28
CA LYS A 667 5.30 37.80 22.26
C LYS A 667 4.66 37.96 23.64
N VAL A 668 4.47 36.86 24.38
CA VAL A 668 4.23 36.92 25.83
C VAL A 668 5.13 35.92 26.57
N ASN A 669 6.19 36.50 27.15
CA ASN A 669 6.90 36.16 28.38
C ASN A 669 7.33 34.71 28.67
N ASN A 670 8.62 34.48 28.40
CA ASN A 670 9.63 33.80 29.24
C ASN A 670 9.12 33.22 30.58
N ASN A 671 8.88 31.91 30.62
CA ASN A 671 9.53 30.94 31.53
C ASN A 671 8.71 29.63 31.64
N ARG A 672 9.07 28.63 30.82
CA ARG A 672 9.09 27.17 31.10
C ARG A 672 9.48 26.42 29.82
N HIS A 673 10.75 26.02 29.78
CA HIS A 673 11.45 25.42 28.64
C HIS A 673 11.31 23.90 28.62
N PHE A 674 10.73 23.32 27.54
CA PHE A 674 11.47 22.42 26.62
C PHE A 674 10.64 22.00 25.38
N ILE A 675 9.31 22.03 25.41
CA ILE A 675 8.49 21.51 24.29
C ILE A 675 7.94 22.61 23.36
N ASN A 676 7.76 23.84 23.85
CA ASN A 676 7.41 24.99 22.99
C ASN A 676 8.56 25.41 22.04
N LYS A 677 9.80 24.97 22.29
CA LYS A 677 10.88 25.21 21.35
C LYS A 677 10.77 24.25 20.16
N SER A 678 10.50 22.96 20.30
CA SER A 678 10.56 22.05 19.13
C SER A 678 9.48 22.33 18.07
N VAL A 679 8.22 22.52 18.47
CA VAL A 679 7.13 22.80 17.51
C VAL A 679 7.28 24.18 16.86
N PHE A 680 7.71 25.19 17.63
CA PHE A 680 7.95 26.52 17.10
C PHE A 680 9.31 26.66 16.41
N HIS A 681 10.32 25.83 16.71
CA HIS A 681 11.62 25.78 16.01
C HIS A 681 11.44 25.08 14.67
N ILE A 682 10.58 24.06 14.57
CA ILE A 682 10.14 23.49 13.30
C ILE A 682 9.41 24.54 12.44
N LEU A 683 8.56 25.39 13.04
CA LEU A 683 7.87 26.48 12.34
C LEU A 683 8.76 27.73 12.08
N TYR A 684 9.70 28.06 12.96
CA TYR A 684 10.58 29.24 12.92
C TYR A 684 11.86 29.00 12.10
N ILE A 685 12.41 27.79 12.10
CA ILE A 685 13.47 27.36 11.15
C ILE A 685 12.90 27.37 9.73
N ARG A 686 11.67 26.85 9.52
CA ARG A 686 10.97 26.97 8.23
C ARG A 686 10.92 28.43 7.76
N LEU A 687 10.55 29.39 8.63
CA LEU A 687 10.44 30.81 8.28
C LEU A 687 11.79 31.53 8.02
N LEU A 688 12.85 31.26 8.79
CA LEU A 688 14.16 31.89 8.57
C LEU A 688 14.91 31.29 7.36
N HIS A 689 14.75 29.99 7.09
CA HIS A 689 15.34 29.35 5.92
C HIS A 689 14.61 29.72 4.62
N ILE A 690 13.31 29.97 4.60
CA ILE A 690 12.60 30.52 3.42
C ILE A 690 13.26 31.81 2.92
N LYS A 691 13.69 32.71 3.83
CA LYS A 691 14.33 33.99 3.47
C LYS A 691 15.80 33.84 3.03
N TYR A 692 16.54 32.90 3.62
CA TYR A 692 17.92 32.61 3.26
C TYR A 692 18.02 31.82 1.94
N ILE A 693 17.14 30.84 1.75
CA ILE A 693 17.05 29.98 0.56
C ILE A 693 16.53 30.76 -0.64
N LYS A 694 15.51 31.63 -0.51
CA LYS A 694 15.06 32.51 -1.60
C LYS A 694 16.19 33.36 -2.17
N ASN A 695 17.08 33.89 -1.33
CA ASN A 695 18.24 34.66 -1.78
C ASN A 695 19.38 33.80 -2.36
N LYS A 696 19.51 32.54 -1.96
CA LYS A 696 20.51 31.59 -2.50
C LYS A 696 20.06 30.96 -3.82
N ILE A 697 18.77 30.61 -3.92
CA ILE A 697 18.09 30.10 -5.12
C ILE A 697 18.08 31.18 -6.22
N VAL A 698 17.73 32.44 -5.91
CA VAL A 698 17.82 33.54 -6.89
C VAL A 698 19.26 33.79 -7.39
N LYS A 699 20.28 33.49 -6.56
CA LYS A 699 21.70 33.55 -6.95
C LYS A 699 22.17 32.33 -7.76
N GLN A 700 21.63 31.13 -7.51
CA GLN A 700 21.95 29.91 -8.26
C GLN A 700 21.19 29.82 -9.59
N PHE A 701 19.96 30.36 -9.69
CA PHE A 701 19.18 30.39 -10.93
C PHE A 701 19.74 31.31 -12.01
N ARG A 702 20.66 32.23 -11.68
CA ARG A 702 21.42 32.99 -12.70
C ARG A 702 22.52 32.19 -13.40
N LYS A 703 22.78 30.93 -13.00
CA LYS A 703 23.86 30.09 -13.54
C LYS A 703 23.43 28.94 -14.46
N ILE A 704 22.13 28.72 -14.70
CA ILE A 704 21.66 27.68 -15.62
C ILE A 704 21.64 28.26 -17.04
N TYR A 705 22.81 28.26 -17.67
CA TYR A 705 23.03 28.46 -19.10
C TYR A 705 23.01 27.07 -19.79
N ILE A 706 21.85 26.63 -20.26
CA ILE A 706 21.75 25.57 -21.27
C ILE A 706 21.02 26.19 -22.47
N TYR A 707 21.77 26.99 -23.23
CA TYR A 707 21.33 27.58 -24.49
C TYR A 707 22.46 27.64 -25.54
N GLU A 708 23.60 26.95 -25.33
CA GLU A 708 24.75 27.07 -26.25
C GLU A 708 25.14 25.78 -27.01
N LYS A 709 24.39 24.67 -26.90
CA LYS A 709 24.66 23.47 -27.72
C LYS A 709 23.44 22.73 -28.29
N ILE A 710 22.27 23.35 -28.23
CA ILE A 710 21.07 23.02 -29.02
C ILE A 710 20.60 24.34 -29.63
#